data_AF-D1LX38-F1
#
_entry.id   AF-D1LX38-F1
#
_cell.length_a   1.000
_cell.length_b   1.000
_cell.length_c   1.000
_cell.angle_alpha   90.00
_cell.angle_beta   90.00
_cell.angle_gamma   90.00
#
_symmetry.space_group_name_H-M   'P 1'
#
loop_
_entity.id
_entity.type
_entity.pdbx_description
1 polymer ?
#
loop_
_entity_poly.entity_id
_entity_poly.type
_entity_poly.pdbx_seq_one_letter_code
_entity_poly.pdbx_strand_id
1 'polypeptide(L)'
;DILFWQANDDSQEEDECGIAHGKVFSEFDDEHLQKSSNVIEQIFLKADESFDIIDTLEFVDSLQKSRRYNRYVIQYAFEIFLTHHSLARSNKLKVPEFTDAPSGMDMSTHAMVPPVGEPEEIWMDYWRHDADFVDHHRHWHRVYRARGIPGTEADHLDRQGELFVYMHRQMLARYNAEREAWGLEPVEPWEFTDVDPLGSDAGDEFHNSDRNSGIRPRPAGLKWSMPDIRQFQVWTNNIRRAFRENIIQPNQGAQSALQQIRLGENNDLENPSSSSANWVGHIVEATSGTFYDNYGSLHNSGHGVFGQLGQQSGFSTYMATTAHAVRDHIFFRWHKFIDNLVEEYHQTQKTELGVDSPPVVIEENDIIISTSTHPPDGFSDWNENHWSNNNFSSDLIETTLDLPQRQFEWGKLSHNAFNYHLRIRRRGVTGQELRLTFRIFICPAQHANDRRRWIEMDKFRYILGAMETNSIITRQDVHSSVIRRFPQDAADDLEVPLARTVSGFCECGWPYNLLLPRGKADGEKYLIAVLISDNSIDSLRIRSSCGSLSYCGARDNKYPDRRQMGYPFATPISVNGQEMSVTETISSLDNFTSSAFVIKNTDRRFGDKTHHEPTSHLSDIHTDIVAWRSRSQLSLRISDEFRLSSWDGRFRLLIDGRQIIDTNAFAETGYIRLRLQGRGQGRGVYVITGVTMATRQGQTLNTSGEVYEITFNDGEPSATIPETGILTDPIQMTLIPQSDYFLTFTLQAPGVYLVGNGDTCMWRIANPRGRALDEMNWDVDEVNDQITHTRRNLYVVARILINN
;
A
#
# COMPACT_ATOMS: atom_id res chain seq x y z
N ASP A 1 -6.75 15.80 18.50
CA ASP A 1 -6.31 15.36 19.85
C ASP A 1 -6.74 13.94 20.18
N ILE A 2 -8.03 13.60 20.16
CA ILE A 2 -8.54 12.23 20.44
C ILE A 2 -7.77 11.16 19.64
N LEU A 3 -7.75 11.26 18.30
CA LEU A 3 -7.04 10.28 17.45
C LEU A 3 -5.52 10.26 17.63
N PHE A 4 -4.94 11.26 18.29
CA PHE A 4 -3.49 11.40 18.47
C PHE A 4 -3.05 11.28 19.94
N TRP A 5 -3.98 11.02 20.86
CA TRP A 5 -3.69 10.95 22.28
C TRP A 5 -2.96 9.65 22.65
N GLN A 6 -2.02 9.77 23.59
CA GLN A 6 -1.23 8.67 24.12
C GLN A 6 -1.08 8.73 25.63
N ALA A 7 -1.00 7.56 26.27
CA ALA A 7 -0.64 7.43 27.67
C ALA A 7 0.89 7.37 27.82
N ASN A 8 1.43 7.91 28.91
CA ASN A 8 2.87 7.89 29.20
C ASN A 8 3.38 6.51 29.72
N ASP A 9 2.55 5.46 29.73
CA ASP A 9 2.86 4.17 30.34
C ASP A 9 2.11 3.03 29.62
N ASP A 10 2.84 2.17 28.91
CA ASP A 10 2.32 1.01 28.18
C ASP A 10 2.21 -0.21 29.10
N SER A 11 1.25 -0.18 30.04
CA SER A 11 1.00 -1.32 30.91
C SER A 11 0.53 -2.55 30.10
N GLN A 12 1.01 -3.74 30.46
CA GLN A 12 0.53 -5.01 29.90
C GLN A 12 -0.70 -5.57 30.64
N GLU A 13 -1.36 -4.74 31.46
CA GLU A 13 -2.59 -5.15 32.12
C GLU A 13 -3.72 -5.33 31.09
N GLU A 14 -4.54 -6.35 31.29
CA GLU A 14 -5.73 -6.57 30.48
C GLU A 14 -6.66 -5.37 30.62
N ASP A 15 -7.04 -4.79 29.48
CA ASP A 15 -8.06 -3.76 29.38
C ASP A 15 -9.45 -4.40 29.40
N GLU A 16 -10.52 -3.60 29.49
CA GLU A 16 -11.89 -4.13 29.53
C GLU A 16 -12.34 -4.81 28.23
N CYS A 17 -11.62 -4.60 27.12
CA CYS A 17 -11.80 -5.37 25.90
C CYS A 17 -11.05 -6.70 25.91
N GLY A 18 -10.06 -6.93 26.77
CA GLY A 18 -9.23 -8.13 26.79
C GLY A 18 -8.20 -8.20 25.65
N ILE A 19 -7.77 -7.07 25.09
CA ILE A 19 -6.67 -6.94 24.11
C ILE A 19 -5.36 -6.56 24.83
N ALA A 20 -5.45 -5.91 25.99
CA ALA A 20 -4.39 -5.25 26.76
C ALA A 20 -3.86 -3.97 26.09
N HIS A 21 -3.47 -2.98 26.90
CA HIS A 21 -3.15 -1.61 26.40
C HIS A 21 -1.96 -1.53 25.46
N GLY A 22 -0.96 -2.40 25.65
CA GLY A 22 0.26 -2.42 24.83
C GLY A 22 0.17 -3.22 23.53
N LYS A 23 -0.95 -3.89 23.24
CA LYS A 23 -1.06 -4.71 22.01
C LYS A 23 -1.64 -3.90 20.84
N VAL A 24 -1.16 -4.21 19.65
CA VAL A 24 -1.70 -3.68 18.39
C VAL A 24 -3.10 -4.26 18.14
N PHE A 25 -4.06 -3.39 17.83
CA PHE A 25 -5.36 -3.80 17.31
C PHE A 25 -5.22 -4.20 15.83
N SER A 26 -5.92 -5.25 15.44
CA SER A 26 -5.86 -5.79 14.07
C SER A 26 -7.27 -5.81 13.51
N GLU A 27 -7.49 -5.15 12.37
CA GLU A 27 -8.76 -5.20 11.65
C GLU A 27 -9.00 -6.55 10.96
N PHE A 28 -8.00 -7.43 10.94
CA PHE A 28 -8.08 -8.77 10.37
C PHE A 28 -8.26 -9.86 11.44
N ASP A 29 -8.25 -9.49 12.72
CA ASP A 29 -8.50 -10.39 13.84
C ASP A 29 -9.97 -10.30 14.25
N ASP A 30 -10.67 -11.43 14.12
CA ASP A 30 -12.10 -11.53 14.39
C ASP A 30 -12.46 -11.26 15.86
N GLU A 31 -11.59 -11.67 16.79
CA GLU A 31 -11.78 -11.43 18.21
C GLU A 31 -11.60 -9.93 18.51
N HIS A 32 -10.59 -9.30 17.91
CA HIS A 32 -10.38 -7.85 18.02
C HIS A 32 -11.58 -7.07 17.47
N LEU A 33 -12.06 -7.41 16.27
CA LEU A 33 -13.24 -6.78 15.67
C LEU A 33 -14.47 -6.94 16.57
N GLN A 34 -14.72 -8.13 17.11
CA GLN A 34 -15.84 -8.38 18.02
C GLN A 34 -15.74 -7.51 19.28
N LYS A 35 -14.54 -7.41 19.88
CA LYS A 35 -14.29 -6.57 21.06
C LYS A 35 -14.49 -5.08 20.78
N SER A 36 -14.10 -4.61 19.59
CA SER A 36 -14.28 -3.21 19.19
C SER A 36 -15.74 -2.81 18.97
N SER A 37 -16.60 -3.75 18.57
CA SER A 37 -18.03 -3.48 18.30
C SER A 37 -18.75 -2.92 19.53
N ASN A 38 -18.40 -3.36 20.74
CA ASN A 38 -18.98 -2.85 21.98
C ASN A 38 -18.65 -1.36 22.23
N VAL A 39 -17.44 -0.93 21.84
CA VAL A 39 -17.02 0.47 22.00
C VAL A 39 -17.69 1.34 20.93
N ILE A 40 -17.82 0.83 19.70
CA ILE A 40 -18.57 1.49 18.62
C ILE A 40 -20.02 1.74 19.05
N GLU A 41 -20.68 0.69 19.56
CA GLU A 41 -22.08 0.78 20.01
C GLU A 41 -22.25 1.81 21.14
N GLN A 42 -21.34 1.85 22.11
CA GLN A 42 -21.37 2.88 23.17
C GLN A 42 -21.28 4.30 22.62
N ILE A 43 -20.41 4.55 21.63
CA ILE A 43 -20.27 5.88 21.02
C ILE A 43 -21.54 6.24 20.23
N PHE A 44 -22.12 5.29 19.49
CA PHE A 44 -23.34 5.49 18.72
C PHE A 44 -24.52 5.78 19.63
N LEU A 45 -24.73 4.97 20.67
CA LEU A 45 -25.77 5.18 21.67
C LEU A 45 -25.63 6.55 22.36
N LYS A 46 -24.42 6.96 22.73
CA LYS A 46 -24.18 8.29 23.31
C LYS A 46 -24.57 9.42 22.35
N ALA A 47 -24.26 9.27 21.06
CA ALA A 47 -24.62 10.23 20.04
C ALA A 47 -26.14 10.30 19.80
N ASP A 48 -26.81 9.15 19.79
CA ASP A 48 -28.26 9.04 19.63
C ASP A 48 -29.03 9.53 20.87
N GLU A 49 -28.48 9.37 22.08
CA GLU A 49 -29.10 9.87 23.31
C GLU A 49 -28.94 11.38 23.48
N SER A 50 -27.74 11.91 23.19
CA SER A 50 -27.42 13.33 23.41
C SER A 50 -27.89 14.24 22.27
N PHE A 51 -27.89 13.73 21.03
CA PHE A 51 -27.96 14.53 19.81
C PHE A 51 -26.96 15.71 19.76
N ASP A 52 -25.91 15.66 20.59
CA ASP A 52 -24.91 16.72 20.72
C ASP A 52 -23.52 16.16 20.39
N ILE A 53 -22.92 16.75 19.36
CA ILE A 53 -21.61 16.33 18.89
C ILE A 53 -20.52 16.63 19.91
N ILE A 54 -20.62 17.72 20.67
CA ILE A 54 -19.60 18.09 21.66
C ILE A 54 -19.63 17.11 22.83
N ASP A 55 -20.81 16.80 23.37
CA ASP A 55 -20.99 15.80 24.43
C ASP A 55 -20.53 14.40 23.97
N THR A 56 -20.76 14.04 22.71
CA THR A 56 -20.23 12.80 22.13
C THR A 56 -18.70 12.80 22.07
N LEU A 57 -18.08 13.89 21.61
CA LEU A 57 -16.62 14.01 21.54
C LEU A 57 -15.97 14.01 22.93
N GLU A 58 -16.58 14.69 23.90
CA GLU A 58 -16.16 14.67 25.31
C GLU A 58 -16.27 13.26 25.89
N PHE A 59 -17.31 12.50 25.55
CA PHE A 59 -17.43 11.10 25.95
C PHE A 59 -16.30 10.24 25.36
N VAL A 60 -16.01 10.35 24.07
CA VAL A 60 -14.90 9.61 23.44
C VAL A 60 -13.56 9.98 24.08
N ASP A 61 -13.31 11.27 24.31
CA ASP A 61 -12.11 11.74 25.00
C ASP A 61 -12.03 11.21 26.45
N SER A 62 -13.17 11.11 27.14
CA SER A 62 -13.25 10.53 28.48
C SER A 62 -12.93 9.03 28.47
N LEU A 63 -13.43 8.26 27.48
CA LEU A 63 -13.08 6.86 27.31
C LEU A 63 -11.58 6.70 27.09
N GLN A 64 -10.99 7.54 26.26
CA GLN A 64 -9.57 7.52 25.97
C GLN A 64 -8.73 7.83 27.21
N LYS A 65 -9.07 8.89 27.94
CA LYS A 65 -8.39 9.29 29.19
C LYS A 65 -8.60 8.31 30.34
N SER A 66 -9.72 7.59 30.36
CA SER A 66 -10.03 6.60 31.40
C SER A 66 -9.10 5.39 31.37
N ARG A 67 -8.46 5.13 30.22
CA ARG A 67 -7.66 3.92 29.99
C ARG A 67 -8.44 2.63 30.28
N ARG A 68 -9.76 2.61 30.05
CA ARG A 68 -10.56 1.38 30.18
C ARG A 68 -10.37 0.44 29.00
N TYR A 69 -10.09 0.99 27.82
CA TYR A 69 -9.92 0.25 26.57
C TYR A 69 -8.56 0.54 25.94
N ASN A 70 -8.10 -0.41 25.13
CA ASN A 70 -6.94 -0.28 24.26
C ASN A 70 -7.10 0.96 23.35
N ARG A 71 -6.03 1.76 23.23
CA ARG A 71 -6.07 3.03 22.49
C ARG A 71 -6.45 2.85 21.02
N TYR A 72 -5.98 1.78 20.39
CA TYR A 72 -6.25 1.51 19.00
C TYR A 72 -7.70 1.10 18.77
N VAL A 73 -8.33 0.43 19.76
CA VAL A 73 -9.77 0.13 19.72
C VAL A 73 -10.59 1.41 19.75
N ILE A 74 -10.25 2.37 20.62
CA ILE A 74 -10.97 3.65 20.71
C ILE A 74 -10.78 4.45 19.42
N GLN A 75 -9.55 4.51 18.89
CA GLN A 75 -9.26 5.18 17.62
C GLN A 75 -10.07 4.57 16.47
N TYR A 76 -10.05 3.24 16.34
CA TYR A 76 -10.83 2.52 15.35
C TYR A 76 -12.34 2.78 15.52
N ALA A 77 -12.86 2.67 16.74
CA ALA A 77 -14.28 2.88 17.01
C ALA A 77 -14.72 4.33 16.70
N PHE A 78 -13.88 5.30 17.02
CA PHE A 78 -14.13 6.70 16.70
C PHE A 78 -14.08 6.96 15.19
N GLU A 79 -13.16 6.34 14.45
CA GLU A 79 -13.16 6.40 12.98
C GLU A 79 -14.45 5.83 12.37
N ILE A 80 -14.94 4.70 12.88
CA ILE A 80 -16.23 4.13 12.44
C ILE A 80 -17.39 5.09 12.73
N PHE A 81 -17.39 5.75 13.89
CA PHE A 81 -18.37 6.79 14.21
C PHE A 81 -18.32 7.96 13.21
N LEU A 82 -17.12 8.46 12.90
CA LEU A 82 -16.94 9.55 11.93
C LEU A 82 -17.43 9.16 10.53
N THR A 83 -17.21 7.91 10.11
CA THR A 83 -17.62 7.41 8.78
C THR A 83 -19.13 7.20 8.68
N HIS A 84 -19.76 6.56 9.68
CA HIS A 84 -21.12 6.02 9.53
C HIS A 84 -22.20 6.82 10.25
N HIS A 85 -21.89 7.50 11.36
CA HIS A 85 -22.93 8.10 12.20
C HIS A 85 -23.49 9.40 11.63
N SER A 86 -24.82 9.52 11.60
CA SER A 86 -25.52 10.70 11.03
C SER A 86 -25.11 12.03 11.68
N LEU A 87 -24.89 12.03 13.00
CA LEU A 87 -24.47 13.22 13.78
C LEU A 87 -23.07 13.72 13.43
N ALA A 88 -22.08 12.83 13.24
CA ALA A 88 -20.74 13.24 12.79
C ALA A 88 -20.82 13.89 11.40
N ARG A 89 -21.65 13.31 10.54
CA ARG A 89 -21.84 13.70 9.13
C ARG A 89 -22.52 15.05 9.01
N SER A 90 -23.59 15.30 9.77
CA SER A 90 -24.29 16.59 9.79
C SER A 90 -23.38 17.74 10.28
N ASN A 91 -22.40 17.42 11.13
CA ASN A 91 -21.38 18.35 11.62
C ASN A 91 -20.11 18.42 10.74
N LYS A 92 -20.08 17.71 9.60
CA LYS A 92 -18.95 17.70 8.64
C LYS A 92 -17.61 17.29 9.27
N LEU A 93 -17.64 16.45 10.31
CA LEU A 93 -16.44 15.86 10.86
C LEU A 93 -15.88 14.82 9.90
N LYS A 94 -14.55 14.68 9.89
CA LYS A 94 -13.84 13.77 9.00
C LYS A 94 -12.77 13.01 9.76
N VAL A 95 -12.44 11.82 9.27
CA VAL A 95 -11.21 11.14 9.66
C VAL A 95 -10.02 12.01 9.20
N PRO A 96 -9.06 12.36 10.07
CA PRO A 96 -7.87 13.09 9.68
C PRO A 96 -7.04 12.32 8.64
N GLU A 97 -6.54 13.06 7.67
CA GLU A 97 -5.57 12.55 6.70
C GLU A 97 -4.20 12.33 7.35
N PHE A 98 -3.31 11.63 6.64
CA PHE A 98 -1.90 11.53 7.04
C PHE A 98 -1.26 12.92 7.15
N THR A 99 -0.35 13.04 8.11
CA THR A 99 0.31 14.32 8.41
C THR A 99 1.38 14.66 7.38
N ASP A 100 1.41 15.94 7.00
CA ASP A 100 2.47 16.49 6.15
C ASP A 100 3.85 16.25 6.77
N ALA A 101 4.85 16.13 5.91
CA ALA A 101 6.22 16.03 6.38
C ALA A 101 6.64 17.31 7.13
N PRO A 102 7.35 17.19 8.27
CA PRO A 102 7.84 18.36 9.01
C PRO A 102 8.79 19.19 8.14
N SER A 103 8.72 20.52 8.23
CA SER A 103 9.52 21.45 7.42
C SER A 103 11.05 21.40 7.63
N GLY A 104 11.54 20.53 8.51
CA GLY A 104 12.96 20.28 8.76
C GLY A 104 13.42 18.85 8.43
N MET A 105 12.51 17.97 7.97
CA MET A 105 12.88 16.64 7.50
C MET A 105 13.51 16.78 6.10
N ASP A 106 14.71 16.24 5.90
CA ASP A 106 15.31 16.20 4.57
C ASP A 106 14.56 15.18 3.70
N MET A 107 13.55 15.65 2.98
CA MET A 107 12.74 14.82 2.09
C MET A 107 13.51 14.39 0.85
N SER A 108 14.64 15.05 0.51
CA SER A 108 15.50 14.64 -0.60
C SER A 108 16.23 13.32 -0.32
N THR A 109 16.31 12.93 0.95
CA THR A 109 16.94 11.67 1.37
C THR A 109 15.92 10.54 1.56
N HIS A 110 14.64 10.88 1.73
CA HIS A 110 13.53 9.93 1.68
C HIS A 110 13.08 9.66 0.24
N ALA A 111 13.22 10.66 -0.63
CA ALA A 111 13.26 10.46 -2.06
C ALA A 111 14.28 9.39 -2.36
N MET A 112 13.84 8.33 -3.05
CA MET A 112 14.73 7.32 -3.61
C MET A 112 15.93 8.05 -4.23
N VAL A 113 17.13 7.83 -3.66
CA VAL A 113 18.37 8.04 -4.43
C VAL A 113 18.12 7.29 -5.72
N PRO A 114 18.38 7.91 -6.89
CA PRO A 114 17.93 7.31 -8.12
C PRO A 114 18.40 5.87 -8.21
N PRO A 115 17.52 4.85 -8.31
CA PRO A 115 17.92 3.47 -8.44
C PRO A 115 19.02 3.34 -9.46
N VAL A 116 20.19 2.92 -8.99
CA VAL A 116 21.32 2.52 -9.80
C VAL A 116 21.44 1.01 -9.62
N GLY A 117 21.33 0.26 -10.71
CA GLY A 117 21.46 -1.21 -10.67
C GLY A 117 20.33 -1.94 -11.36
N GLU A 118 20.17 -3.21 -11.03
CA GLU A 118 19.06 -4.04 -11.52
C GLU A 118 17.79 -3.77 -10.67
N PRO A 119 16.59 -3.91 -11.25
CA PRO A 119 15.34 -3.69 -10.53
C PRO A 119 15.19 -4.55 -9.29
N GLU A 120 14.81 -3.91 -8.19
CA GLU A 120 14.61 -4.57 -6.89
C GLU A 120 13.25 -4.20 -6.29
N GLU A 121 12.76 -5.05 -5.39
CA GLU A 121 11.44 -4.90 -4.77
C GLU A 121 11.27 -3.55 -4.04
N ILE A 122 12.34 -3.01 -3.46
CA ILE A 122 12.35 -1.70 -2.77
C ILE A 122 11.99 -0.55 -3.72
N TRP A 123 12.17 -0.71 -5.04
CA TRP A 123 11.83 0.34 -6.00
C TRP A 123 10.34 0.59 -6.14
N MET A 124 9.52 -0.34 -5.65
CA MET A 124 8.07 -0.20 -5.60
C MET A 124 7.58 0.57 -4.35
N ASP A 125 8.47 0.97 -3.44
CA ASP A 125 8.08 1.62 -2.19
C ASP A 125 7.48 3.01 -2.38
N TYR A 126 7.82 3.74 -3.44
CA TYR A 126 7.10 4.99 -3.77
C TYR A 126 5.59 4.76 -3.94
N TRP A 127 5.20 3.61 -4.48
CA TRP A 127 3.81 3.27 -4.73
C TRP A 127 3.17 2.65 -3.48
N ARG A 128 3.84 1.69 -2.85
CA ARG A 128 3.33 1.01 -1.64
C ARG A 128 3.23 1.92 -0.41
N HIS A 129 4.09 2.94 -0.34
CA HIS A 129 4.12 3.94 0.73
C HIS A 129 3.46 5.27 0.34
N ASP A 130 2.83 5.37 -0.85
CA ASP A 130 2.02 6.53 -1.21
C ASP A 130 0.93 6.73 -0.14
N ALA A 131 0.94 7.91 0.48
CA ALA A 131 0.11 8.15 1.65
C ALA A 131 -1.38 8.21 1.29
N ASP A 132 -1.73 8.65 0.07
CA ASP A 132 -3.11 8.70 -0.40
C ASP A 132 -3.62 7.30 -0.74
N PHE A 133 -2.77 6.43 -1.28
CA PHE A 133 -3.10 5.03 -1.56
C PHE A 133 -3.36 4.25 -0.27
N VAL A 134 -2.50 4.45 0.72
CA VAL A 134 -2.67 3.89 2.06
C VAL A 134 -3.97 4.38 2.69
N ASP A 135 -4.27 5.68 2.58
CA ASP A 135 -5.51 6.25 3.10
C ASP A 135 -6.73 5.66 2.40
N HIS A 136 -6.68 5.48 1.07
CA HIS A 136 -7.72 4.82 0.30
C HIS A 136 -8.01 3.40 0.83
N HIS A 137 -6.99 2.55 0.95
CA HIS A 137 -7.14 1.17 1.44
C HIS A 137 -7.68 1.13 2.87
N ARG A 138 -7.12 1.95 3.77
CA ARG A 138 -7.61 2.09 5.16
C ARG A 138 -9.07 2.49 5.19
N HIS A 139 -9.42 3.57 4.48
CA HIS A 139 -10.76 4.14 4.49
C HIS A 139 -11.78 3.21 3.84
N TRP A 140 -11.42 2.51 2.76
CA TRP A 140 -12.28 1.50 2.13
C TRP A 140 -12.72 0.46 3.18
N HIS A 141 -11.80 -0.03 4.02
CA HIS A 141 -12.11 -0.95 5.12
C HIS A 141 -12.79 -0.30 6.35
N ARG A 142 -12.88 1.03 6.43
CA ARG A 142 -13.76 1.73 7.39
C ARG A 142 -15.19 1.77 6.88
N VAL A 143 -15.38 1.97 5.58
CA VAL A 143 -16.70 1.92 4.92
C VAL A 143 -17.22 0.47 4.88
N TYR A 144 -16.42 -0.44 4.32
CA TYR A 144 -16.74 -1.85 4.12
C TYR A 144 -15.98 -2.71 5.15
N ARG A 145 -16.60 -2.86 6.32
CA ARG A 145 -16.03 -3.65 7.42
C ARG A 145 -16.28 -5.13 7.23
N ALA A 146 -15.34 -5.98 7.66
CA ALA A 146 -15.54 -7.43 7.71
C ALA A 146 -16.65 -7.89 8.68
N ARG A 147 -17.23 -6.98 9.47
CA ARG A 147 -18.46 -7.21 10.26
C ARG A 147 -19.44 -6.06 10.04
N GLY A 148 -20.74 -6.36 10.11
CA GLY A 148 -21.80 -5.35 10.04
C GLY A 148 -21.59 -4.17 11.00
N ILE A 149 -22.17 -3.02 10.68
CA ILE A 149 -22.02 -1.79 11.47
C ILE A 149 -22.85 -1.95 12.75
N PRO A 150 -22.24 -1.92 13.95
CA PRO A 150 -22.97 -2.02 15.21
C PRO A 150 -24.06 -0.94 15.30
N GLY A 151 -25.26 -1.30 15.76
CA GLY A 151 -26.42 -0.41 15.79
C GLY A 151 -27.21 -0.32 14.48
N THR A 152 -26.85 -1.10 13.45
CA THR A 152 -27.65 -1.23 12.21
C THR A 152 -28.16 -2.67 12.05
N GLU A 153 -29.28 -2.85 11.35
CA GLU A 153 -29.84 -4.18 11.07
C GLU A 153 -29.12 -4.94 9.94
N ALA A 154 -28.16 -4.31 9.25
CA ALA A 154 -27.50 -4.88 8.08
C ALA A 154 -26.18 -5.59 8.46
N ASP A 155 -26.10 -6.90 8.16
CA ASP A 155 -24.88 -7.70 8.37
C ASP A 155 -23.74 -7.29 7.42
N HIS A 156 -24.06 -6.72 6.28
CA HIS A 156 -23.11 -6.24 5.27
C HIS A 156 -23.74 -5.14 4.39
N LEU A 157 -22.90 -4.38 3.69
CA LEU A 157 -23.35 -3.36 2.74
C LEU A 157 -23.71 -3.97 1.37
N ASP A 158 -24.33 -3.16 0.51
CA ASP A 158 -24.70 -3.56 -0.85
C ASP A 158 -23.48 -4.02 -1.65
N ARG A 159 -23.53 -5.26 -2.16
CA ARG A 159 -22.48 -5.88 -2.99
C ARG A 159 -21.07 -5.80 -2.42
N GLN A 160 -20.96 -5.75 -1.10
CA GLN A 160 -19.68 -5.57 -0.42
C GLN A 160 -18.65 -6.65 -0.80
N GLY A 161 -19.04 -7.92 -0.85
CA GLY A 161 -18.13 -9.00 -1.22
C GLY A 161 -17.64 -8.88 -2.67
N GLU A 162 -18.52 -8.48 -3.59
CA GLU A 162 -18.12 -8.24 -4.98
C GLU A 162 -17.15 -7.08 -5.10
N LEU A 163 -17.41 -6.00 -4.36
CA LEU A 163 -16.56 -4.81 -4.35
C LEU A 163 -15.21 -5.09 -3.70
N PHE A 164 -15.15 -5.93 -2.66
CA PHE A 164 -13.90 -6.42 -2.07
C PHE A 164 -13.02 -7.05 -3.15
N VAL A 165 -13.56 -8.00 -3.91
CA VAL A 165 -12.81 -8.67 -4.99
C VAL A 165 -12.38 -7.65 -6.04
N TYR A 166 -13.29 -6.77 -6.46
CA TYR A 166 -13.02 -5.86 -7.57
C TYR A 166 -11.96 -4.82 -7.23
N MET A 167 -12.05 -4.18 -6.06
CA MET A 167 -11.10 -3.15 -5.62
C MET A 167 -9.69 -3.74 -5.50
N HIS A 168 -9.55 -4.91 -4.86
CA HIS A 168 -8.25 -5.57 -4.72
C HIS A 168 -7.70 -6.13 -6.06
N ARG A 169 -8.57 -6.61 -6.97
CA ARG A 169 -8.16 -6.98 -8.33
C ARG A 169 -7.62 -5.78 -9.10
N GLN A 170 -8.23 -4.61 -8.95
CA GLN A 170 -7.75 -3.38 -9.57
C GLN A 170 -6.43 -2.90 -8.95
N MET A 171 -6.24 -3.05 -7.64
CA MET A 171 -4.91 -2.83 -7.00
C MET A 171 -3.85 -3.74 -7.62
N LEU A 172 -4.13 -5.03 -7.83
CA LEU A 172 -3.18 -5.96 -8.45
C LEU A 172 -2.87 -5.61 -9.91
N ALA A 173 -3.88 -5.21 -10.69
CA ALA A 173 -3.68 -4.80 -12.09
C ALA A 173 -2.76 -3.58 -12.17
N ARG A 174 -3.02 -2.56 -11.33
CA ARG A 174 -2.20 -1.35 -11.21
C ARG A 174 -0.80 -1.67 -10.71
N TYR A 175 -0.67 -2.46 -9.65
CA TYR A 175 0.62 -2.86 -9.09
C TYR A 175 1.49 -3.59 -10.12
N ASN A 176 0.91 -4.51 -10.90
CA ASN A 176 1.67 -5.20 -11.95
C ASN A 176 2.12 -4.27 -13.09
N ALA A 177 1.29 -3.29 -13.47
CA ALA A 177 1.70 -2.27 -14.45
C ALA A 177 2.91 -1.46 -13.93
N GLU A 178 2.92 -1.12 -12.63
CA GLU A 178 4.05 -0.41 -12.01
C GLU A 178 5.31 -1.28 -11.89
N ARG A 179 5.16 -2.56 -11.55
CA ARG A 179 6.29 -3.52 -11.51
C ARG A 179 6.97 -3.61 -12.87
N GLU A 180 6.18 -3.80 -13.93
CA GLU A 180 6.69 -3.93 -15.30
C GLU A 180 7.29 -2.62 -15.82
N ALA A 181 6.77 -1.46 -15.38
CA ALA A 181 7.34 -0.15 -15.66
C ALA A 181 8.76 0.01 -15.06
N TRP A 182 9.06 -0.74 -14.00
CA TRP A 182 10.42 -0.87 -13.43
C TRP A 182 11.22 -2.04 -14.00
N GLY A 183 10.63 -2.88 -14.86
CA GLY A 183 11.27 -4.10 -15.35
C GLY A 183 11.26 -5.25 -14.34
N LEU A 184 10.43 -5.17 -13.29
CA LEU A 184 10.16 -6.28 -12.38
C LEU A 184 9.13 -7.23 -13.00
N GLU A 185 9.27 -8.51 -12.71
CA GLU A 185 8.25 -9.51 -13.06
C GLU A 185 6.93 -9.23 -12.35
N PRO A 186 5.77 -9.58 -12.93
CA PRO A 186 4.47 -9.53 -12.27
C PRO A 186 4.47 -10.22 -10.91
N VAL A 187 3.53 -9.84 -10.05
CA VAL A 187 3.40 -10.42 -8.72
C VAL A 187 3.02 -11.90 -8.80
N GLU A 188 3.84 -12.74 -8.17
CA GLU A 188 3.58 -14.17 -8.00
C GLU A 188 2.63 -14.40 -6.81
N PRO A 189 1.63 -15.29 -6.92
CA PRO A 189 0.77 -15.65 -5.80
C PRO A 189 1.59 -16.24 -4.65
N TRP A 190 1.11 -16.07 -3.43
CA TRP A 190 1.64 -16.78 -2.27
C TRP A 190 1.14 -18.22 -2.26
N GLU A 191 2.05 -19.19 -2.23
CA GLU A 191 1.74 -20.57 -1.90
C GLU A 191 2.03 -20.83 -0.42
N PHE A 192 1.19 -21.61 0.28
CA PHE A 192 1.29 -21.75 1.74
C PHE A 192 2.64 -22.30 2.26
N THR A 193 3.42 -22.95 1.40
CA THR A 193 4.76 -23.49 1.72
C THR A 193 5.91 -22.56 1.35
N ASP A 194 5.61 -21.39 0.80
CA ASP A 194 6.61 -20.41 0.37
C ASP A 194 7.40 -19.84 1.54
N VAL A 195 8.54 -19.24 1.16
CA VAL A 195 9.37 -18.42 2.02
C VAL A 195 9.60 -17.12 1.27
N ASP A 196 9.30 -15.99 1.89
CA ASP A 196 9.71 -14.70 1.37
C ASP A 196 11.16 -14.39 1.80
N PRO A 197 12.12 -14.28 0.88
CA PRO A 197 13.52 -14.07 1.23
C PRO A 197 13.85 -12.61 1.60
N LEU A 198 12.94 -11.66 1.35
CA LEU A 198 13.23 -10.23 1.47
C LEU A 198 12.83 -9.65 2.84
N GLY A 199 11.66 -10.04 3.37
CA GLY A 199 11.06 -9.29 4.48
C GLY A 199 10.60 -7.90 4.04
N SER A 200 10.09 -7.09 4.96
CA SER A 200 9.65 -5.73 4.65
C SER A 200 9.99 -4.80 5.81
N ASP A 201 10.58 -3.64 5.49
CA ASP A 201 11.01 -2.63 6.45
C ASP A 201 10.68 -1.22 5.90
N ALA A 202 9.73 -0.53 6.52
CA ALA A 202 9.28 0.82 6.14
C ALA A 202 10.21 1.91 6.71
N GLY A 203 11.22 1.50 7.48
CA GLY A 203 12.27 2.35 8.00
C GLY A 203 12.13 2.73 9.47
N ASP A 204 13.26 3.07 10.08
CA ASP A 204 13.35 3.34 11.52
C ASP A 204 12.51 4.57 11.93
N GLU A 205 12.38 5.59 11.08
CA GLU A 205 11.49 6.73 11.33
C GLU A 205 10.03 6.30 11.50
N PHE A 206 9.60 5.33 10.68
CA PHE A 206 8.27 4.77 10.77
C PHE A 206 8.07 4.08 12.13
N HIS A 207 9.02 3.23 12.53
CA HIS A 207 8.91 2.43 13.76
C HIS A 207 9.10 3.23 15.05
N ASN A 208 9.83 4.34 14.97
CA ASN A 208 10.05 5.25 16.09
C ASN A 208 8.94 6.31 16.23
N SER A 209 8.01 6.37 15.28
CA SER A 209 6.80 7.16 15.42
C SER A 209 5.93 6.61 16.54
N ASP A 210 5.55 7.48 17.46
CA ASP A 210 4.67 7.14 18.57
C ASP A 210 3.34 6.50 18.10
N ARG A 211 2.87 6.81 16.87
CA ARG A 211 1.66 6.22 16.27
C ARG A 211 1.86 4.75 15.89
N ASN A 212 3.06 4.40 15.46
CA ASN A 212 3.39 3.11 14.87
C ASN A 212 4.28 2.27 15.78
N SER A 213 4.42 2.64 17.05
CA SER A 213 5.36 2.03 18.00
C SER A 213 5.14 0.54 18.25
N GLY A 214 3.93 0.02 17.97
CA GLY A 214 3.60 -1.41 18.01
C GLY A 214 3.81 -2.17 16.70
N ILE A 215 4.08 -1.46 15.59
CA ILE A 215 4.31 -2.04 14.26
C ILE A 215 5.81 -2.27 14.05
N ARG A 216 6.17 -3.44 13.55
CA ARG A 216 7.55 -3.89 13.33
C ARG A 216 7.79 -4.36 11.89
N PRO A 217 9.04 -4.35 11.42
CA PRO A 217 9.40 -5.00 10.16
C PRO A 217 8.99 -6.47 10.14
N ARG A 218 8.55 -6.95 8.97
CA ARG A 218 8.36 -8.38 8.76
C ARG A 218 9.72 -9.00 8.43
N PRO A 219 10.19 -10.00 9.21
CA PRO A 219 11.47 -10.62 8.95
C PRO A 219 11.47 -11.46 7.67
N ALA A 220 12.63 -11.50 7.03
CA ALA A 220 12.92 -12.39 5.91
C ALA A 220 13.00 -13.86 6.34
N GLY A 221 12.77 -14.78 5.40
CA GLY A 221 13.14 -16.19 5.54
C GLY A 221 12.23 -17.05 6.40
N LEU A 222 11.13 -16.50 6.93
CA LEU A 222 10.20 -17.24 7.80
C LEU A 222 9.12 -17.99 7.02
N LYS A 223 8.67 -19.11 7.58
CA LYS A 223 7.63 -19.99 7.04
C LYS A 223 6.37 -19.92 7.89
N TRP A 224 5.22 -20.17 7.26
CA TRP A 224 3.99 -20.47 7.98
C TRP A 224 4.10 -21.78 8.77
N SER A 225 3.36 -21.88 9.87
CA SER A 225 3.35 -23.10 10.68
C SER A 225 2.55 -24.22 9.99
N MET A 226 2.92 -25.48 10.22
CA MET A 226 2.18 -26.61 9.65
C MET A 226 0.69 -26.67 10.07
N PRO A 227 0.31 -26.32 11.32
CA PRO A 227 -1.09 -26.14 11.68
C PRO A 227 -1.83 -25.11 10.80
N ASP A 228 -1.24 -23.93 10.58
CA ASP A 228 -1.85 -22.89 9.74
C ASP A 228 -2.01 -23.40 8.31
N ILE A 229 -0.95 -23.95 7.72
CA ILE A 229 -1.00 -24.50 6.36
C ILE A 229 -2.15 -25.51 6.19
N ARG A 230 -2.31 -26.44 7.14
CA ARG A 230 -3.41 -27.43 7.08
C ARG A 230 -4.79 -26.78 7.16
N GLN A 231 -4.96 -25.79 8.04
CA GLN A 231 -6.23 -25.10 8.20
C GLN A 231 -6.62 -24.34 6.92
N PHE A 232 -5.67 -23.60 6.33
CA PHE A 232 -5.88 -22.86 5.09
C PHE A 232 -6.15 -23.79 3.89
N GLN A 233 -5.50 -24.96 3.83
CA GLN A 233 -5.80 -25.98 2.83
C GLN A 233 -7.24 -26.50 2.96
N VAL A 234 -7.74 -26.71 4.18
CA VAL A 234 -9.15 -27.13 4.41
C VAL A 234 -10.12 -26.05 3.91
N TRP A 235 -9.93 -24.80 4.31
CA TRP A 235 -10.78 -23.70 3.87
C TRP A 235 -10.77 -23.50 2.35
N THR A 236 -9.57 -23.49 1.75
CA THR A 236 -9.42 -23.37 0.29
C THR A 236 -10.12 -24.52 -0.44
N ASN A 237 -9.99 -25.75 0.05
CA ASN A 237 -10.67 -26.91 -0.55
C ASN A 237 -12.19 -26.85 -0.42
N ASN A 238 -12.70 -26.32 0.70
CA ASN A 238 -14.14 -26.13 0.90
C ASN A 238 -14.69 -25.05 -0.05
N ILE A 239 -13.97 -23.94 -0.23
CA ILE A 239 -14.33 -22.89 -1.19
C ILE A 239 -14.33 -23.43 -2.63
N ARG A 240 -13.27 -24.13 -3.04
CA ARG A 240 -13.20 -24.80 -4.36
C ARG A 240 -14.33 -25.79 -4.57
N ARG A 241 -14.72 -26.53 -3.53
CA ARG A 241 -15.87 -27.43 -3.58
C ARG A 241 -17.16 -26.65 -3.79
N ALA A 242 -17.38 -25.56 -3.06
CA ALA A 242 -18.55 -24.70 -3.26
C ALA A 242 -18.66 -24.15 -4.67
N PHE A 243 -17.54 -23.74 -5.29
CA PHE A 243 -17.51 -23.28 -6.69
C PHE A 243 -17.85 -24.41 -7.65
N ARG A 244 -17.26 -25.60 -7.51
CA ARG A 244 -17.58 -26.76 -8.36
C ARG A 244 -19.03 -27.22 -8.24
N GLU A 245 -19.58 -27.18 -7.03
CA GLU A 245 -20.96 -27.59 -6.74
C GLU A 245 -21.97 -26.46 -7.03
N ASN A 246 -21.50 -25.24 -7.32
CA ASN A 246 -22.30 -24.01 -7.43
C ASN A 246 -23.18 -23.74 -6.19
N ILE A 247 -22.66 -24.09 -5.02
CA ILE A 247 -23.44 -24.16 -3.77
C ILE A 247 -22.58 -23.62 -2.62
N ILE A 248 -23.05 -22.55 -1.97
CA ILE A 248 -22.50 -22.08 -0.70
C ILE A 248 -23.44 -22.49 0.43
N GLN A 249 -22.88 -23.19 1.42
CA GLN A 249 -23.60 -23.73 2.56
C GLN A 249 -23.44 -22.81 3.78
N PRO A 250 -24.54 -22.41 4.45
CA PRO A 250 -24.45 -21.68 5.71
C PRO A 250 -23.94 -22.58 6.84
N ASN A 251 -23.56 -21.97 7.96
CA ASN A 251 -23.17 -22.68 9.18
C ASN A 251 -24.29 -23.61 9.69
N GLN A 252 -23.90 -24.71 10.35
CA GLN A 252 -24.87 -25.63 10.93
C GLN A 252 -25.62 -24.95 12.09
N GLY A 253 -26.96 -24.92 12.02
CA GLY A 253 -27.78 -24.31 13.07
C GLY A 253 -27.86 -22.78 13.03
N ALA A 254 -27.25 -22.12 12.01
CA ALA A 254 -27.67 -20.78 11.63
C ALA A 254 -29.18 -20.82 11.44
N GLN A 255 -29.91 -19.93 12.13
CA GLN A 255 -31.37 -20.04 12.27
C GLN A 255 -32.01 -20.41 10.93
N SER A 256 -32.93 -21.37 10.97
CA SER A 256 -33.54 -22.15 9.89
C SER A 256 -34.16 -21.38 8.70
N ALA A 257 -33.85 -20.10 8.53
CA ALA A 257 -34.30 -19.20 7.48
C ALA A 257 -33.23 -18.81 6.45
N LEU A 258 -31.91 -18.99 6.72
CA LEU A 258 -30.89 -18.73 5.70
C LEU A 258 -30.80 -19.91 4.74
N GLN A 259 -31.33 -19.71 3.54
CA GLN A 259 -31.28 -20.70 2.47
C GLN A 259 -29.86 -20.81 1.91
N GLN A 260 -29.44 -22.03 1.61
CA GLN A 260 -28.29 -22.33 0.78
C GLN A 260 -28.22 -21.40 -0.44
N ILE A 261 -27.07 -20.77 -0.68
CA ILE A 261 -26.89 -19.90 -1.84
C ILE A 261 -26.51 -20.74 -3.05
N ARG A 262 -27.28 -20.59 -4.14
CA ARG A 262 -27.00 -21.22 -5.43
C ARG A 262 -26.27 -20.22 -6.31
N LEU A 263 -25.04 -20.54 -6.68
CA LEU A 263 -24.23 -19.74 -7.59
C LEU A 263 -24.71 -19.96 -9.03
N GLY A 264 -24.64 -18.92 -9.87
CA GLY A 264 -25.08 -18.93 -11.26
C GLY A 264 -26.59 -18.70 -11.47
N GLU A 265 -27.44 -18.94 -10.47
CA GLU A 265 -28.89 -18.68 -10.57
C GLU A 265 -29.27 -17.23 -10.22
N ASN A 266 -28.44 -16.52 -9.46
CA ASN A 266 -28.72 -15.17 -8.95
C ASN A 266 -27.99 -14.05 -9.73
N ASN A 267 -27.68 -14.25 -11.01
CA ASN A 267 -26.99 -13.26 -11.84
C ASN A 267 -27.96 -12.29 -12.56
N ASP A 268 -29.23 -12.25 -12.14
CA ASP A 268 -30.21 -11.32 -12.71
C ASP A 268 -29.87 -9.87 -12.31
N LEU A 269 -29.85 -8.98 -13.31
CA LEU A 269 -29.61 -7.55 -13.14
C LEU A 269 -30.71 -6.88 -12.28
N GLU A 270 -31.87 -7.51 -12.11
CA GLU A 270 -32.95 -6.99 -11.26
C GLU A 270 -32.56 -6.89 -9.77
N ASN A 271 -31.72 -7.81 -9.27
CA ASN A 271 -31.24 -7.79 -7.88
C ASN A 271 -29.72 -8.01 -7.76
N PRO A 272 -28.90 -7.02 -8.13
CA PRO A 272 -27.44 -7.15 -8.13
C PRO A 272 -26.83 -7.48 -6.76
N SER A 273 -27.49 -7.11 -5.67
CA SER A 273 -27.08 -7.44 -4.29
C SER A 273 -27.06 -8.95 -4.01
N SER A 274 -27.84 -9.72 -4.76
CA SER A 274 -27.87 -11.19 -4.68
C SER A 274 -26.88 -11.89 -5.62
N SER A 275 -26.06 -11.13 -6.36
CA SER A 275 -25.14 -11.67 -7.38
C SER A 275 -24.24 -12.77 -6.81
N SER A 276 -23.94 -13.77 -7.64
CA SER A 276 -23.03 -14.85 -7.26
C SER A 276 -21.63 -14.32 -6.93
N ALA A 277 -21.17 -13.30 -7.67
CA ALA A 277 -19.90 -12.62 -7.43
C ALA A 277 -19.84 -11.99 -6.02
N ASN A 278 -20.96 -11.45 -5.53
CA ASN A 278 -21.03 -10.91 -4.18
C ASN A 278 -20.81 -11.99 -3.11
N TRP A 279 -21.51 -13.12 -3.23
CA TRP A 279 -21.37 -14.21 -2.26
C TRP A 279 -20.02 -14.91 -2.32
N VAL A 280 -19.41 -14.99 -3.51
CA VAL A 280 -18.02 -15.46 -3.68
C VAL A 280 -17.04 -14.59 -2.90
N GLY A 281 -17.16 -13.26 -2.99
CA GLY A 281 -16.34 -12.36 -2.19
C GLY A 281 -16.60 -12.51 -0.69
N HIS A 282 -17.87 -12.62 -0.29
CA HIS A 282 -18.24 -12.78 1.12
C HIS A 282 -17.61 -14.01 1.78
N ILE A 283 -17.50 -15.16 1.11
CA ILE A 283 -16.89 -16.36 1.71
C ILE A 283 -15.35 -16.36 1.69
N VAL A 284 -14.74 -15.51 0.87
CA VAL A 284 -13.28 -15.42 0.75
C VAL A 284 -12.70 -14.38 1.71
N GLU A 285 -13.33 -13.21 1.83
CA GLU A 285 -13.01 -12.23 2.88
C GLU A 285 -13.47 -12.74 4.26
N ALA A 286 -14.65 -13.37 4.29
CA ALA A 286 -15.53 -13.59 5.43
C ALA A 286 -16.00 -12.28 6.07
N THR A 287 -16.95 -11.61 5.41
CA THR A 287 -17.58 -10.39 5.95
C THR A 287 -18.83 -10.66 6.79
N SER A 288 -19.18 -11.94 6.97
CA SER A 288 -20.28 -12.36 7.82
C SER A 288 -19.91 -13.64 8.56
N GLY A 289 -20.38 -13.76 9.81
CA GLY A 289 -20.22 -14.99 10.59
C GLY A 289 -21.00 -16.16 10.00
N THR A 290 -21.94 -15.91 9.07
CA THR A 290 -22.89 -16.87 8.49
C THR A 290 -22.25 -18.09 7.84
N PHE A 291 -21.05 -17.94 7.28
CA PHE A 291 -20.38 -18.95 6.47
C PHE A 291 -19.06 -19.45 7.10
N TYR A 292 -18.69 -18.86 8.25
CA TYR A 292 -17.39 -19.05 8.88
C TYR A 292 -17.07 -20.51 9.21
N ASP A 293 -18.04 -21.31 9.68
CA ASP A 293 -17.78 -22.69 10.10
C ASP A 293 -17.35 -23.58 8.92
N ASN A 294 -17.82 -23.26 7.71
CA ASN A 294 -17.53 -24.03 6.50
C ASN A 294 -16.28 -23.53 5.77
N TYR A 295 -16.09 -22.20 5.71
CA TYR A 295 -15.10 -21.59 4.82
C TYR A 295 -14.01 -20.78 5.55
N GLY A 296 -14.17 -20.58 6.86
CA GLY A 296 -13.27 -19.76 7.67
C GLY A 296 -13.31 -18.28 7.32
N SER A 297 -12.27 -17.57 7.75
CA SER A 297 -11.97 -16.20 7.28
C SER A 297 -10.63 -16.22 6.55
N LEU A 298 -10.63 -16.81 5.34
CA LEU A 298 -9.41 -17.14 4.59
C LEU A 298 -8.50 -15.92 4.43
N HIS A 299 -9.00 -14.85 3.80
CA HIS A 299 -8.26 -13.60 3.57
C HIS A 299 -7.73 -12.98 4.87
N ASN A 300 -8.60 -12.72 5.86
CA ASN A 300 -8.22 -12.00 7.07
C ASN A 300 -7.27 -12.83 7.94
N SER A 301 -7.49 -14.16 8.02
CA SER A 301 -6.58 -15.04 8.74
C SER A 301 -5.19 -15.02 8.11
N GLY A 302 -5.08 -14.90 6.78
CA GLY A 302 -3.78 -14.80 6.09
C GLY A 302 -3.03 -13.54 6.49
N HIS A 303 -3.74 -12.42 6.57
CA HIS A 303 -3.22 -11.18 7.17
C HIS A 303 -2.78 -11.39 8.62
N GLY A 304 -3.54 -12.14 9.43
CA GLY A 304 -3.20 -12.50 10.80
C GLY A 304 -1.88 -13.28 10.91
N VAL A 305 -1.68 -14.29 10.05
CA VAL A 305 -0.44 -15.08 10.03
C VAL A 305 0.76 -14.20 9.68
N PHE A 306 0.70 -13.39 8.61
CA PHE A 306 1.78 -12.47 8.28
C PHE A 306 1.96 -11.35 9.31
N GLY A 307 0.86 -10.90 9.91
CA GLY A 307 0.79 -9.90 10.96
C GLY A 307 1.57 -10.31 12.22
N GLN A 308 1.65 -11.61 12.51
CA GLN A 308 2.34 -12.14 13.68
C GLN A 308 3.65 -12.87 13.36
N LEU A 309 4.01 -12.99 12.08
CA LEU A 309 5.14 -13.79 11.65
C LEU A 309 6.46 -13.24 12.20
N GLY A 310 7.08 -14.03 13.09
CA GLY A 310 8.36 -13.68 13.74
C GLY A 310 8.25 -12.62 14.83
N GLN A 311 7.05 -12.23 15.25
CA GLN A 311 6.85 -11.17 16.24
C GLN A 311 6.73 -11.70 17.68
N GLN A 312 7.11 -10.87 18.64
CA GLN A 312 6.87 -11.12 20.06
C GLN A 312 5.48 -10.61 20.48
N SER A 313 4.96 -11.13 21.60
CA SER A 313 3.66 -10.71 22.14
C SER A 313 3.58 -9.18 22.30
N GLY A 314 2.56 -8.58 21.71
CA GLY A 314 2.29 -7.15 21.75
C GLY A 314 2.73 -6.38 20.50
N PHE A 315 3.55 -6.98 19.64
CA PHE A 315 3.95 -6.39 18.37
C PHE A 315 3.29 -7.10 17.19
N SER A 316 3.15 -6.36 16.09
CA SER A 316 2.65 -6.89 14.83
C SER A 316 3.44 -6.34 13.65
N THR A 317 3.41 -7.01 12.51
CA THR A 317 3.91 -6.47 11.23
C THR A 317 2.88 -5.55 10.57
N TYR A 318 3.26 -4.92 9.45
CA TYR A 318 2.35 -4.08 8.66
C TYR A 318 1.06 -4.80 8.26
N MET A 319 1.15 -6.11 8.00
CA MET A 319 0.04 -6.94 7.52
C MET A 319 -1.11 -7.08 8.53
N ALA A 320 -0.91 -6.71 9.79
CA ALA A 320 -1.95 -6.75 10.82
C ALA A 320 -2.94 -5.59 10.75
N THR A 321 -2.68 -4.52 9.98
CA THR A 321 -3.57 -3.35 9.96
C THR A 321 -3.84 -2.85 8.55
N THR A 322 -5.06 -2.42 8.26
CA THR A 322 -5.39 -1.87 6.93
C THR A 322 -4.70 -0.54 6.66
N ALA A 323 -4.31 0.17 7.72
CA ALA A 323 -3.52 1.40 7.66
C ALA A 323 -2.07 1.16 7.17
N HIS A 324 -1.57 -0.08 7.20
CA HIS A 324 -0.17 -0.36 6.85
C HIS A 324 0.05 -1.53 5.90
N ALA A 325 -0.89 -2.46 5.75
CA ALA A 325 -0.67 -3.72 5.03
C ALA A 325 -0.13 -3.55 3.60
N VAL A 326 -0.62 -2.56 2.85
CA VAL A 326 -0.18 -2.29 1.45
C VAL A 326 1.29 -1.89 1.32
N ARG A 327 1.97 -1.54 2.42
CA ARG A 327 3.42 -1.24 2.44
C ARG A 327 4.27 -2.49 2.24
N ASP A 328 3.75 -3.65 2.66
CA ASP A 328 4.45 -4.92 2.56
C ASP A 328 4.18 -5.57 1.20
N HIS A 329 5.21 -5.95 0.46
CA HIS A 329 5.03 -6.61 -0.84
C HIS A 329 4.29 -7.95 -0.73
N ILE A 330 4.31 -8.59 0.44
CA ILE A 330 3.55 -9.81 0.69
C ILE A 330 2.03 -9.60 0.59
N PHE A 331 1.55 -8.37 0.80
CA PHE A 331 0.16 -7.99 0.58
C PHE A 331 -0.28 -8.39 -0.82
N PHE A 332 0.48 -8.01 -1.85
CA PHE A 332 0.13 -8.26 -3.24
C PHE A 332 0.24 -9.74 -3.60
N ARG A 333 1.20 -10.46 -3.02
CA ARG A 333 1.30 -11.93 -3.20
C ARG A 333 0.12 -12.65 -2.59
N TRP A 334 -0.29 -12.25 -1.38
CA TRP A 334 -1.45 -12.79 -0.70
C TRP A 334 -2.74 -12.50 -1.46
N HIS A 335 -2.95 -11.24 -1.84
CA HIS A 335 -4.09 -10.83 -2.64
C HIS A 335 -4.11 -11.48 -4.02
N LYS A 336 -2.96 -11.79 -4.62
CA LYS A 336 -2.89 -12.54 -5.87
C LYS A 336 -3.35 -13.99 -5.71
N PHE A 337 -3.04 -14.65 -4.58
CA PHE A 337 -3.60 -15.97 -4.25
C PHE A 337 -5.13 -15.89 -4.12
N ILE A 338 -5.63 -14.91 -3.38
CA ILE A 338 -7.07 -14.66 -3.19
C ILE A 338 -7.78 -14.41 -4.53
N ASP A 339 -7.21 -13.54 -5.36
CA ASP A 339 -7.73 -13.23 -6.69
C ASP A 339 -7.72 -14.43 -7.64
N ASN A 340 -6.66 -15.26 -7.59
CA ASN A 340 -6.60 -16.51 -8.35
C ASN A 340 -7.70 -17.49 -7.92
N LEU A 341 -7.96 -17.63 -6.61
CA LEU A 341 -9.05 -18.48 -6.11
C LEU A 341 -10.41 -18.01 -6.60
N VAL A 342 -10.70 -16.70 -6.55
CA VAL A 342 -11.95 -16.14 -7.09
C VAL A 342 -12.04 -16.31 -8.60
N GLU A 343 -10.91 -16.18 -9.31
CA GLU A 343 -10.85 -16.41 -10.75
C GLU A 343 -11.24 -17.85 -11.13
N GLU A 344 -10.98 -18.85 -10.29
CA GLU A 344 -11.45 -20.23 -10.50
C GLU A 344 -12.99 -20.28 -10.68
N TYR A 345 -13.74 -19.44 -9.96
CA TYR A 345 -15.19 -19.30 -10.16
C TYR A 345 -15.53 -18.45 -11.39
N HIS A 346 -14.89 -17.30 -11.56
CA HIS A 346 -15.19 -16.39 -12.68
C HIS A 346 -14.98 -17.04 -14.05
N GLN A 347 -14.01 -17.96 -14.19
CA GLN A 347 -13.77 -18.72 -15.43
C GLN A 347 -14.92 -19.67 -15.80
N THR A 348 -15.83 -19.98 -14.86
CA THR A 348 -17.05 -20.77 -15.14
C THR A 348 -18.20 -19.91 -15.65
N GLN A 349 -18.09 -18.60 -15.54
CA GLN A 349 -19.11 -17.63 -15.94
C GLN A 349 -18.73 -17.00 -17.28
N LYS A 350 -19.71 -16.43 -17.99
CA LYS A 350 -19.48 -15.73 -19.27
C LYS A 350 -20.18 -14.39 -19.30
N THR A 351 -19.47 -13.36 -19.74
CA THR A 351 -20.05 -12.07 -20.09
C THR A 351 -20.40 -12.09 -21.57
N GLU A 352 -21.69 -12.19 -21.89
CA GLU A 352 -22.17 -12.10 -23.26
C GLU A 352 -22.28 -10.63 -23.69
N LEU A 353 -21.53 -10.26 -24.72
CA LEU A 353 -21.61 -8.94 -25.36
C LEU A 353 -22.39 -9.02 -26.68
N GLY A 354 -22.84 -7.87 -27.18
CA GLY A 354 -23.64 -7.77 -28.41
C GLY A 354 -25.15 -7.91 -28.21
N VAL A 355 -25.63 -8.47 -27.10
CA VAL A 355 -27.06 -8.70 -26.83
C VAL A 355 -27.84 -7.41 -26.56
N ASP A 356 -27.21 -6.47 -25.86
CA ASP A 356 -27.80 -5.21 -25.39
C ASP A 356 -26.96 -3.99 -25.79
N SER A 357 -26.30 -4.11 -26.94
CA SER A 357 -25.46 -3.04 -27.48
C SER A 357 -26.33 -1.87 -27.94
N PRO A 358 -26.10 -0.65 -27.43
CA PRO A 358 -26.82 0.52 -27.92
C PRO A 358 -26.49 0.76 -29.40
N PRO A 359 -27.39 1.38 -30.19
CA PRO A 359 -27.19 1.62 -31.61
C PRO A 359 -26.23 2.80 -31.83
N VAL A 360 -24.98 2.61 -31.42
CA VAL A 360 -23.86 3.54 -31.59
C VAL A 360 -22.69 2.83 -32.26
N VAL A 361 -21.81 3.65 -32.82
CA VAL A 361 -20.55 3.24 -33.42
C VAL A 361 -19.45 4.13 -32.87
N ILE A 362 -18.36 3.52 -32.42
CA ILE A 362 -17.11 4.14 -32.01
C ILE A 362 -15.97 3.36 -32.67
N GLU A 363 -15.02 4.07 -33.29
CA GLU A 363 -13.87 3.49 -33.99
C GLU A 363 -12.55 3.84 -33.28
N GLU A 364 -11.46 3.18 -33.63
CA GLU A 364 -10.13 3.40 -33.03
C GLU A 364 -9.71 4.89 -33.04
N ASN A 365 -9.91 5.58 -34.16
CA ASN A 365 -9.57 7.00 -34.31
C ASN A 365 -10.55 7.97 -33.62
N ASP A 366 -11.60 7.45 -33.00
CA ASP A 366 -12.57 8.23 -32.23
C ASP A 366 -12.18 8.38 -30.76
N ILE A 367 -11.11 7.73 -30.31
CA ILE A 367 -10.60 7.79 -28.93
C ILE A 367 -9.25 8.52 -28.92
N ILE A 368 -9.23 9.71 -28.33
CA ILE A 368 -8.00 10.50 -28.16
C ILE A 368 -7.81 10.83 -26.68
N ILE A 369 -6.64 10.49 -26.15
CA ILE A 369 -6.17 11.01 -24.86
C ILE A 369 -5.19 12.14 -25.14
N SER A 370 -5.43 13.33 -24.59
CA SER A 370 -4.65 14.54 -24.88
C SER A 370 -4.45 15.41 -23.65
N THR A 371 -3.33 16.11 -23.60
CA THR A 371 -3.06 17.16 -22.59
C THR A 371 -3.78 18.47 -22.92
N SER A 372 -4.29 18.62 -24.14
CA SER A 372 -5.13 19.74 -24.55
C SER A 372 -6.54 19.60 -23.95
N THR A 373 -7.12 20.72 -23.52
CA THR A 373 -8.54 20.78 -23.13
C THR A 373 -9.49 20.84 -24.32
N HIS A 374 -8.96 21.07 -25.52
CA HIS A 374 -9.71 21.09 -26.78
C HIS A 374 -9.37 19.85 -27.61
N PRO A 375 -10.36 19.24 -28.29
CA PRO A 375 -10.09 18.15 -29.20
C PRO A 375 -9.17 18.60 -30.35
N PRO A 376 -8.47 17.68 -31.03
CA PRO A 376 -7.61 18.00 -32.17
C PRO A 376 -8.34 18.80 -33.27
N ASP A 377 -7.60 19.63 -34.01
CA ASP A 377 -8.17 20.39 -35.13
C ASP A 377 -8.81 19.45 -36.17
N GLY A 378 -10.07 19.74 -36.52
CA GLY A 378 -10.86 18.92 -37.45
C GLY A 378 -11.48 17.66 -36.84
N PHE A 379 -11.31 17.41 -35.53
CA PHE A 379 -11.94 16.26 -34.85
C PHE A 379 -13.47 16.29 -34.97
N SER A 380 -14.05 17.50 -35.04
CA SER A 380 -15.48 17.72 -35.22
C SER A 380 -16.00 17.63 -36.66
N ASP A 381 -15.14 17.37 -37.63
CA ASP A 381 -15.54 17.42 -39.03
C ASP A 381 -16.42 16.21 -39.39
N TRP A 382 -17.70 16.47 -39.60
CA TRP A 382 -18.76 15.49 -39.81
C TRP A 382 -19.48 15.73 -41.15
N ASN A 383 -19.55 14.71 -42.01
CA ASN A 383 -20.23 14.77 -43.31
C ASN A 383 -21.18 13.59 -43.51
N GLU A 384 -22.43 13.85 -43.92
CA GLU A 384 -23.36 12.86 -44.52
C GLU A 384 -23.44 11.48 -43.84
N ASN A 385 -23.28 11.42 -42.51
CA ASN A 385 -23.31 10.25 -41.60
C ASN A 385 -21.96 9.62 -41.19
N HIS A 386 -20.82 10.23 -41.52
CA HIS A 386 -19.50 9.76 -41.09
C HIS A 386 -18.56 10.92 -40.74
N TRP A 387 -17.52 10.62 -39.96
CA TRP A 387 -16.40 11.54 -39.71
C TRP A 387 -15.59 11.70 -41.00
N SER A 388 -15.35 12.94 -41.42
CA SER A 388 -14.59 13.21 -42.65
C SER A 388 -13.08 13.20 -42.43
N ASN A 389 -12.63 13.36 -41.18
CA ASN A 389 -11.24 13.18 -40.76
C ASN A 389 -11.16 12.07 -39.70
N ASN A 390 -10.26 11.12 -39.93
CA ASN A 390 -9.98 9.98 -39.04
C ASN A 390 -8.47 9.80 -38.79
N ASN A 391 -7.65 10.80 -39.11
CA ASN A 391 -6.20 10.70 -38.94
C ASN A 391 -5.78 11.46 -37.66
N PHE A 392 -6.12 10.89 -36.51
CA PHE A 392 -5.79 11.44 -35.20
C PHE A 392 -4.97 10.44 -34.40
N SER A 393 -4.13 10.97 -33.50
CA SER A 393 -3.37 10.17 -32.56
C SER A 393 -3.40 10.84 -31.19
N SER A 394 -3.40 10.02 -30.15
CA SER A 394 -3.25 10.49 -28.77
C SER A 394 -1.91 11.18 -28.56
N ASP A 395 -1.87 12.09 -27.58
CA ASP A 395 -0.63 12.70 -27.13
C ASP A 395 0.25 11.67 -26.39
N LEU A 396 1.54 11.99 -26.30
CA LEU A 396 2.42 11.38 -25.31
C LEU A 396 2.00 11.87 -23.91
N ILE A 397 1.61 10.94 -23.03
CA ILE A 397 1.24 11.28 -21.66
C ILE A 397 2.46 11.11 -20.77
N GLU A 398 2.79 12.16 -20.01
CA GLU A 398 3.98 12.19 -19.17
C GLU A 398 3.64 11.99 -17.69
N THR A 399 4.47 11.19 -17.02
CA THR A 399 4.46 11.03 -15.56
C THR A 399 5.80 11.47 -14.97
N THR A 400 5.80 11.80 -13.69
CA THR A 400 6.99 12.20 -12.94
C THR A 400 6.90 11.71 -11.51
N LEU A 401 8.00 11.24 -10.95
CA LEU A 401 8.12 10.82 -9.56
C LEU A 401 8.69 11.98 -8.73
N ASP A 402 7.81 12.77 -8.13
CA ASP A 402 8.20 13.91 -7.31
C ASP A 402 8.75 13.50 -5.94
N LEU A 403 9.31 14.48 -5.24
CA LEU A 403 9.73 14.31 -3.84
C LEU A 403 8.52 13.94 -2.97
N PRO A 404 8.74 13.15 -1.90
CA PRO A 404 7.68 12.83 -0.96
C PRO A 404 7.13 14.11 -0.29
N GLN A 405 5.82 14.12 -0.04
CA GLN A 405 5.06 15.25 0.49
C GLN A 405 4.58 14.99 1.93
N ARG A 406 4.37 13.72 2.30
CA ARG A 406 3.84 13.31 3.61
C ARG A 406 4.81 12.41 4.36
N GLN A 407 4.60 12.26 5.67
CA GLN A 407 5.43 11.37 6.49
C GLN A 407 5.36 9.92 6.01
N PHE A 408 6.53 9.25 6.01
CA PHE A 408 6.72 7.86 5.60
C PHE A 408 6.46 7.58 4.11
N GLU A 409 6.21 8.61 3.31
CA GLU A 409 6.16 8.53 1.86
C GLU A 409 7.59 8.56 1.30
N TRP A 410 7.87 7.76 0.27
CA TRP A 410 9.20 7.66 -0.35
C TRP A 410 9.33 8.55 -1.58
N GLY A 411 8.29 8.65 -2.39
CA GLY A 411 8.24 9.50 -3.57
C GLY A 411 6.81 9.53 -4.05
N LYS A 412 6.41 10.63 -4.69
CA LYS A 412 5.03 10.80 -5.10
C LYS A 412 4.93 10.79 -6.61
N LEU A 413 4.35 9.74 -7.18
CA LEU A 413 4.07 9.73 -8.61
C LEU A 413 3.05 10.82 -8.91
N SER A 414 3.21 11.48 -10.05
CA SER A 414 2.33 12.51 -10.58
C SER A 414 2.25 12.37 -12.11
N HIS A 415 1.25 12.99 -12.72
CA HIS A 415 1.07 13.00 -14.17
C HIS A 415 0.57 14.35 -14.65
N ASN A 416 0.82 14.65 -15.93
CA ASN A 416 0.19 15.80 -16.58
C ASN A 416 -1.32 15.61 -16.61
N ALA A 417 -2.07 16.69 -16.39
CA ALA A 417 -3.52 16.66 -16.58
C ALA A 417 -3.86 16.29 -18.03
N PHE A 418 -4.89 15.47 -18.21
CA PHE A 418 -5.30 14.99 -19.52
C PHE A 418 -6.82 14.93 -19.70
N ASN A 419 -7.23 14.80 -20.95
CA ASN A 419 -8.62 14.79 -21.39
C ASN A 419 -8.83 13.60 -22.32
N TYR A 420 -9.99 12.95 -22.18
CA TYR A 420 -10.53 12.05 -23.20
C TYR A 420 -11.37 12.87 -24.18
N HIS A 421 -10.99 12.88 -25.46
CA HIS A 421 -11.84 13.34 -26.54
C HIS A 421 -12.39 12.12 -27.27
N LEU A 422 -13.70 11.95 -27.20
CA LEU A 422 -14.42 10.80 -27.73
C LEU A 422 -15.40 11.23 -28.79
N ARG A 423 -15.46 10.50 -29.90
CA ARG A 423 -16.51 10.65 -30.91
C ARG A 423 -17.40 9.44 -30.95
N ILE A 424 -18.69 9.67 -31.09
CA ILE A 424 -19.66 8.59 -31.28
C ILE A 424 -20.61 8.91 -32.42
N ARG A 425 -21.02 7.88 -33.15
CA ARG A 425 -21.98 7.97 -34.24
C ARG A 425 -23.20 7.14 -33.92
N ARG A 426 -24.39 7.65 -34.21
CA ARG A 426 -25.63 6.87 -34.08
C ARG A 426 -25.76 5.90 -35.25
N ARG A 427 -26.10 4.64 -34.97
CA ARG A 427 -26.49 3.67 -36.01
C ARG A 427 -27.97 3.79 -36.32
N GLY A 428 -28.29 4.36 -37.48
CA GLY A 428 -29.66 4.55 -37.94
C GLY A 428 -30.41 5.63 -37.14
N VAL A 429 -31.66 5.90 -37.53
CA VAL A 429 -32.50 6.93 -36.89
C VAL A 429 -33.69 6.25 -36.23
N THR A 430 -33.67 6.17 -34.90
CA THR A 430 -34.76 5.55 -34.11
C THR A 430 -35.76 6.58 -33.57
N GLY A 431 -35.43 7.88 -33.61
CA GLY A 431 -36.26 8.95 -33.05
C GLY A 431 -36.35 8.93 -31.52
N GLN A 432 -35.48 8.16 -30.85
CA GLN A 432 -35.42 8.05 -29.39
C GLN A 432 -34.06 8.50 -28.86
N GLU A 433 -34.09 9.13 -27.69
CA GLU A 433 -32.90 9.44 -26.89
C GLU A 433 -32.16 8.15 -26.56
N LEU A 434 -30.83 8.13 -26.74
CA LEU A 434 -30.00 7.01 -26.26
C LEU A 434 -29.38 7.41 -24.93
N ARG A 435 -29.53 6.55 -23.94
CA ARG A 435 -28.86 6.69 -22.65
C ARG A 435 -27.68 5.73 -22.63
N LEU A 436 -26.48 6.27 -22.55
CA LEU A 436 -25.24 5.53 -22.75
C LEU A 436 -24.43 5.55 -21.47
N THR A 437 -23.79 4.43 -21.15
CA THR A 437 -22.73 4.36 -20.14
C THR A 437 -21.42 4.17 -20.88
N PHE A 438 -20.50 5.11 -20.74
CA PHE A 438 -19.12 5.00 -21.20
C PHE A 438 -18.30 4.31 -20.11
N ARG A 439 -17.51 3.31 -20.52
CA ARG A 439 -16.62 2.55 -19.64
C ARG A 439 -15.22 2.60 -20.25
N ILE A 440 -14.30 3.26 -19.58
CA ILE A 440 -12.94 3.49 -20.07
C ILE A 440 -11.96 2.64 -19.25
N PHE A 441 -11.15 1.86 -19.94
CA PHE A 441 -10.10 1.05 -19.35
C PHE A 441 -8.78 1.25 -20.08
N ILE A 442 -7.66 1.03 -19.40
CA ILE A 442 -6.34 0.93 -20.02
C ILE A 442 -5.67 -0.40 -19.69
N CYS A 443 -4.77 -0.84 -20.56
CA CYS A 443 -3.97 -2.04 -20.34
C CYS A 443 -2.61 -1.88 -21.04
N PRO A 444 -1.47 -2.30 -20.45
CA PRO A 444 -0.23 -2.40 -21.20
C PRO A 444 -0.46 -3.27 -22.44
N ALA A 445 -0.05 -2.79 -23.62
CA ALA A 445 -0.52 -3.37 -24.89
C ALA A 445 -0.18 -4.87 -25.04
N GLN A 446 0.94 -5.32 -24.45
CA GLN A 446 1.37 -6.71 -24.43
C GLN A 446 0.43 -7.65 -23.62
N HIS A 447 -0.38 -7.09 -22.73
CA HIS A 447 -1.32 -7.82 -21.87
C HIS A 447 -2.78 -7.67 -22.29
N ALA A 448 -3.06 -7.16 -23.49
CA ALA A 448 -4.42 -6.88 -23.96
C ALA A 448 -5.38 -8.09 -23.83
N ASN A 449 -4.88 -9.32 -23.98
CA ASN A 449 -5.68 -10.54 -23.85
C ASN A 449 -5.83 -11.08 -22.42
N ASP A 450 -5.15 -10.49 -21.44
CA ASP A 450 -5.38 -10.80 -20.02
C ASP A 450 -6.40 -9.83 -19.43
N ARG A 451 -7.62 -10.33 -19.25
CA ARG A 451 -8.74 -9.59 -18.65
C ARG A 451 -8.42 -8.97 -17.29
N ARG A 452 -7.57 -9.61 -16.48
CA ARG A 452 -7.21 -9.11 -15.14
C ARG A 452 -6.14 -8.01 -15.16
N ARG A 453 -5.63 -7.65 -16.35
CA ARG A 453 -4.65 -6.56 -16.53
C ARG A 453 -5.27 -5.25 -16.99
N TRP A 454 -6.58 -5.23 -17.26
CA TRP A 454 -7.32 -4.01 -17.61
C TRP A 454 -7.67 -3.20 -16.35
N ILE A 455 -7.21 -1.96 -16.34
CA ILE A 455 -7.38 -0.99 -15.26
C ILE A 455 -8.55 -0.07 -15.61
N GLU A 456 -9.56 0.01 -14.74
CA GLU A 456 -10.65 0.96 -14.88
C GLU A 456 -10.13 2.38 -14.68
N MET A 457 -10.38 3.23 -15.67
CA MET A 457 -9.99 4.63 -15.65
C MET A 457 -11.18 5.55 -15.41
N ASP A 458 -12.35 5.22 -15.95
CA ASP A 458 -13.55 6.03 -15.78
C ASP A 458 -14.83 5.28 -16.15
N LYS A 459 -15.94 5.72 -15.56
CA LYS A 459 -17.29 5.26 -15.88
C LYS A 459 -18.29 6.40 -15.72
N PHE A 460 -18.96 6.77 -16.81
CA PHE A 460 -19.91 7.89 -16.77
C PHE A 460 -21.06 7.71 -17.75
N ARG A 461 -22.12 8.47 -17.51
CA ARG A 461 -23.32 8.49 -18.35
C ARG A 461 -23.25 9.61 -19.37
N TYR A 462 -23.76 9.34 -20.56
CA TYR A 462 -24.01 10.33 -21.58
C TYR A 462 -25.41 10.14 -22.17
N ILE A 463 -26.03 11.23 -22.61
CA ILE A 463 -27.33 11.20 -23.28
C ILE A 463 -27.15 11.74 -24.68
N LEU A 464 -27.40 10.91 -25.69
CA LEU A 464 -27.47 11.33 -27.07
C LEU A 464 -28.93 11.66 -27.42
N GLY A 465 -29.18 12.92 -27.76
CA GLY A 465 -30.50 13.44 -28.08
C GLY A 465 -31.18 12.68 -29.22
N ALA A 466 -32.51 12.61 -29.20
CA ALA A 466 -33.29 11.80 -30.13
C ALA A 466 -33.06 12.12 -31.63
N MET A 467 -32.68 13.36 -31.93
CA MET A 467 -32.41 13.86 -33.27
C MET A 467 -30.91 13.97 -33.59
N GLU A 468 -30.04 13.72 -32.62
CA GLU A 468 -28.59 13.82 -32.80
C GLU A 468 -28.07 12.56 -33.51
N THR A 469 -27.31 12.77 -34.58
CA THR A 469 -26.71 11.69 -35.39
C THR A 469 -25.31 11.32 -34.93
N ASN A 470 -24.65 12.19 -34.18
CA ASN A 470 -23.30 12.01 -33.65
C ASN A 470 -23.12 12.91 -32.42
N SER A 471 -22.03 12.69 -31.69
CA SER A 471 -21.58 13.58 -30.63
C SER A 471 -20.07 13.52 -30.44
N ILE A 472 -19.53 14.60 -29.86
CA ILE A 472 -18.14 14.75 -29.43
C ILE A 472 -18.17 15.05 -27.94
N ILE A 473 -17.43 14.26 -27.18
CA ILE A 473 -17.38 14.33 -25.72
C ILE A 473 -15.96 14.65 -25.33
N THR A 474 -15.78 15.69 -24.52
CA THR A 474 -14.50 15.98 -23.86
C THR A 474 -14.67 15.76 -22.37
N ARG A 475 -13.83 14.90 -21.79
CA ARG A 475 -13.90 14.55 -20.37
C ARG A 475 -12.54 14.62 -19.73
N GLN A 476 -12.44 15.46 -18.70
CA GLN A 476 -11.21 15.65 -17.92
C GLN A 476 -10.96 14.45 -17.01
N ASP A 477 -9.68 14.13 -16.81
CA ASP A 477 -9.20 13.12 -15.87
C ASP A 477 -9.67 13.34 -14.42
N VAL A 478 -9.75 14.59 -13.97
CA VAL A 478 -10.27 14.99 -12.64
C VAL A 478 -11.75 14.63 -12.44
N HIS A 479 -12.48 14.35 -13.52
CA HIS A 479 -13.85 13.84 -13.46
C HIS A 479 -13.90 12.32 -13.39
N SER A 480 -12.79 11.60 -13.24
CA SER A 480 -12.83 10.14 -13.11
C SER A 480 -13.76 9.68 -11.97
N SER A 481 -14.55 8.63 -12.22
CA SER A 481 -15.35 7.95 -11.20
C SER A 481 -14.54 7.07 -10.24
N VAL A 482 -13.25 6.88 -10.53
CA VAL A 482 -12.32 6.02 -9.78
C VAL A 482 -11.65 6.79 -8.65
N ILE A 483 -11.28 8.04 -8.91
CA ILE A 483 -10.48 8.85 -8.01
C ILE A 483 -11.30 9.45 -6.87
N ARG A 484 -10.64 9.79 -5.76
CA ARG A 484 -11.21 10.63 -4.71
C ARG A 484 -11.52 12.01 -5.28
N ARG A 485 -12.77 12.48 -5.13
CA ARG A 485 -13.21 13.81 -5.59
C ARG A 485 -13.32 14.82 -4.46
N PHE A 486 -12.78 16.02 -4.68
CA PHE A 486 -12.94 17.16 -3.77
C PHE A 486 -14.09 18.09 -4.25
N PRO A 487 -14.76 18.82 -3.34
CA PRO A 487 -15.87 19.72 -3.68
C PRO A 487 -15.54 20.78 -4.73
N GLN A 488 -14.28 21.19 -4.82
CA GLN A 488 -13.78 22.15 -5.80
C GLN A 488 -13.78 21.60 -7.24
N ASP A 489 -13.72 20.27 -7.39
CA ASP A 489 -13.66 19.58 -8.68
C ASP A 489 -15.06 19.24 -9.22
N ALA A 490 -16.12 19.63 -8.51
CA ALA A 490 -17.52 19.31 -8.87
C ALA A 490 -18.24 20.43 -9.63
N ALA A 491 -17.61 21.59 -9.84
CA ALA A 491 -18.28 22.79 -10.35
C ALA A 491 -18.52 22.80 -11.87
N ASP A 492 -17.75 22.05 -12.65
CA ASP A 492 -17.75 22.04 -14.12
C ASP A 492 -18.14 20.68 -14.75
N ASP A 493 -18.77 19.80 -13.96
CA ASP A 493 -19.21 18.51 -14.47
C ASP A 493 -20.35 18.73 -15.50
N LEU A 494 -20.07 18.53 -16.79
CA LEU A 494 -21.06 18.53 -17.90
C LEU A 494 -22.08 17.36 -17.80
N GLU A 495 -22.30 16.83 -16.59
CA GLU A 495 -23.18 15.73 -16.32
C GLU A 495 -24.66 16.10 -16.52
N VAL A 496 -25.39 15.29 -17.30
CA VAL A 496 -26.82 15.08 -17.05
C VAL A 496 -26.91 13.99 -15.97
N PRO A 497 -27.09 14.34 -14.68
CA PRO A 497 -26.43 13.59 -13.63
C PRO A 497 -27.01 12.20 -13.40
N LEU A 498 -26.15 11.21 -13.15
CA LEU A 498 -26.54 9.98 -12.46
C LEU A 498 -26.94 10.30 -11.02
N ALA A 499 -26.35 11.36 -10.46
CA ALA A 499 -26.74 11.94 -9.18
C ALA A 499 -26.42 13.43 -9.18
N ARG A 500 -27.34 14.29 -8.74
CA ARG A 500 -26.95 15.64 -8.35
C ARG A 500 -25.92 15.48 -7.22
N THR A 501 -24.65 15.81 -7.48
CA THR A 501 -23.67 16.16 -6.46
C THR A 501 -24.19 17.40 -5.75
N VAL A 502 -25.08 17.19 -4.78
CA VAL A 502 -25.47 18.23 -3.84
C VAL A 502 -24.26 18.43 -2.93
N SER A 503 -23.33 19.31 -3.33
CA SER A 503 -22.21 19.80 -2.52
C SER A 503 -21.62 18.73 -1.57
N GLY A 504 -20.89 17.76 -2.11
CA GLY A 504 -20.40 16.61 -1.33
C GLY A 504 -18.91 16.35 -1.54
N PHE A 505 -18.23 16.02 -0.45
CA PHE A 505 -16.82 15.58 -0.39
C PHE A 505 -16.80 14.05 -0.33
N CYS A 506 -15.90 13.41 -1.07
CA CYS A 506 -15.65 11.97 -0.96
C CYS A 506 -14.46 11.70 -0.04
N GLU A 507 -14.66 10.94 1.03
CA GLU A 507 -13.58 10.50 1.93
C GLU A 507 -12.85 9.26 1.39
N CYS A 508 -13.56 8.40 0.64
CA CYS A 508 -13.02 7.25 -0.07
C CYS A 508 -12.74 7.58 -1.54
N GLY A 509 -11.65 7.07 -2.11
CA GLY A 509 -11.43 7.03 -3.57
C GLY A 509 -9.97 6.75 -3.92
N TRP A 510 -9.71 6.25 -5.12
CA TRP A 510 -8.33 6.02 -5.57
C TRP A 510 -7.54 7.34 -5.62
N PRO A 511 -6.22 7.36 -5.36
CA PRO A 511 -5.44 8.57 -5.46
C PRO A 511 -5.39 9.08 -6.91
N TYR A 512 -5.65 10.38 -7.10
CA TYR A 512 -5.59 11.00 -8.43
C TYR A 512 -4.20 10.83 -9.07
N ASN A 513 -3.15 11.00 -8.27
CA ASN A 513 -1.78 10.90 -8.71
C ASN A 513 -1.37 9.48 -9.17
N LEU A 514 -2.12 8.45 -8.75
CA LEU A 514 -1.96 7.05 -9.18
C LEU A 514 -3.03 6.62 -10.20
N LEU A 515 -3.76 7.56 -10.81
CA LEU A 515 -4.76 7.25 -11.83
C LEU A 515 -4.10 6.54 -13.03
N LEU A 516 -2.93 7.02 -13.46
CA LEU A 516 -2.10 6.39 -14.49
C LEU A 516 -0.92 5.63 -13.86
N PRO A 517 -0.53 4.47 -14.44
CA PRO A 517 0.75 3.84 -14.12
C PRO A 517 1.93 4.76 -14.46
N ARG A 518 3.09 4.54 -13.83
CA ARG A 518 4.31 5.31 -14.11
C ARG A 518 4.74 5.27 -15.58
N GLY A 519 4.70 4.11 -16.22
CA GLY A 519 5.29 3.91 -17.55
C GLY A 519 6.82 3.97 -17.54
N LYS A 520 7.43 3.93 -18.74
CA LYS A 520 8.89 3.82 -18.91
C LYS A 520 9.52 5.09 -19.44
N ALA A 521 10.84 5.26 -19.24
CA ALA A 521 11.57 6.44 -19.70
C ALA A 521 11.64 6.55 -21.23
N ASP A 522 11.63 5.43 -21.95
CA ASP A 522 11.55 5.33 -23.41
C ASP A 522 10.10 5.42 -23.95
N GLY A 523 9.12 5.36 -23.05
CA GLY A 523 7.69 5.36 -23.38
C GLY A 523 7.13 3.94 -23.45
N GLU A 524 6.16 3.65 -22.58
CA GLU A 524 5.46 2.37 -22.55
C GLU A 524 4.14 2.46 -23.33
N LYS A 525 3.89 1.47 -24.19
CA LYS A 525 2.67 1.41 -25.02
C LYS A 525 1.50 0.83 -24.23
N TYR A 526 0.41 1.58 -24.18
CA TYR A 526 -0.87 1.17 -23.62
C TYR A 526 -1.96 1.15 -24.69
N LEU A 527 -2.98 0.33 -24.45
CA LEU A 527 -4.27 0.44 -25.12
C LEU A 527 -5.24 1.15 -24.18
N ILE A 528 -6.01 2.09 -24.71
CA ILE A 528 -7.20 2.65 -24.08
C ILE A 528 -8.42 2.07 -24.79
N ALA A 529 -9.28 1.37 -24.05
CA ALA A 529 -10.51 0.79 -24.57
C ALA A 529 -11.73 1.54 -24.04
N VAL A 530 -12.71 1.75 -24.92
CA VAL A 530 -13.99 2.38 -24.60
C VAL A 530 -15.12 1.43 -25.01
N LEU A 531 -15.85 0.93 -24.00
CA LEU A 531 -17.11 0.22 -24.20
C LEU A 531 -18.27 1.15 -23.89
N ILE A 532 -19.25 1.21 -24.79
CA ILE A 532 -20.49 1.95 -24.62
C ILE A 532 -21.64 0.97 -24.42
N SER A 533 -22.25 0.96 -23.23
CA SER A 533 -23.39 0.10 -22.89
C SER A 533 -24.68 0.90 -22.70
N ASP A 534 -25.84 0.22 -22.78
CA ASP A 534 -27.14 0.86 -22.58
C ASP A 534 -27.38 1.19 -21.10
N ASN A 535 -27.38 2.48 -20.78
CA ASN A 535 -27.55 2.97 -19.42
C ASN A 535 -28.95 2.69 -18.85
N SER A 536 -29.96 2.48 -19.69
CA SER A 536 -31.30 2.09 -19.22
C SER A 536 -31.31 0.70 -18.58
N ILE A 537 -30.39 -0.17 -19.01
CA ILE A 537 -30.14 -1.47 -18.43
C ILE A 537 -29.16 -1.32 -17.27
N ASP A 538 -28.07 -0.57 -17.42
CA ASP A 538 -27.03 -0.49 -16.40
C ASP A 538 -27.47 0.23 -15.11
N SER A 539 -28.29 1.29 -15.21
CA SER A 539 -28.48 2.22 -14.09
C SER A 539 -29.57 1.78 -13.10
N LEU A 540 -29.27 1.92 -11.80
CA LEU A 540 -30.26 1.88 -10.72
C LEU A 540 -30.90 3.25 -10.40
N ARG A 541 -30.55 4.32 -11.14
CA ARG A 541 -31.05 5.70 -10.96
C ARG A 541 -30.86 6.25 -9.54
N ILE A 542 -29.69 5.99 -8.97
CA ILE A 542 -29.33 6.32 -7.59
C ILE A 542 -28.75 7.73 -7.49
N ARG A 543 -29.21 8.51 -6.50
CA ARG A 543 -28.63 9.81 -6.19
C ARG A 543 -27.55 9.66 -5.11
N SER A 544 -26.28 9.76 -5.51
CA SER A 544 -25.11 9.89 -4.63
C SER A 544 -24.63 11.33 -4.50
N SER A 545 -24.12 11.70 -3.33
CA SER A 545 -23.41 12.97 -3.09
C SER A 545 -21.90 12.86 -3.33
N CYS A 546 -21.41 11.67 -3.68
CA CYS A 546 -19.99 11.37 -3.86
C CYS A 546 -19.73 10.76 -5.26
N GLY A 547 -18.62 11.16 -5.89
CA GLY A 547 -18.23 10.78 -7.25
C GLY A 547 -17.20 9.64 -7.39
N SER A 548 -16.58 9.14 -6.31
CA SER A 548 -15.64 7.99 -6.33
C SER A 548 -16.35 6.63 -6.38
N LEU A 549 -17.38 6.55 -7.23
CA LEU A 549 -18.36 5.46 -7.25
C LEU A 549 -17.75 4.10 -7.64
N SER A 550 -16.67 4.08 -8.44
CA SER A 550 -16.14 2.83 -8.99
C SER A 550 -15.62 1.89 -7.89
N TYR A 551 -14.82 2.38 -6.96
CA TYR A 551 -14.21 1.57 -5.89
C TYR A 551 -14.89 1.74 -4.52
N CYS A 552 -15.65 2.82 -4.32
CA CYS A 552 -16.25 3.14 -3.01
C CYS A 552 -17.78 3.06 -2.99
N GLY A 553 -18.42 2.74 -4.13
CA GLY A 553 -19.86 2.68 -4.25
C GLY A 553 -20.56 4.02 -3.97
N ALA A 554 -21.86 3.97 -3.69
CA ALA A 554 -22.66 5.13 -3.34
C ALA A 554 -22.99 5.13 -1.85
N ARG A 555 -22.75 6.27 -1.19
CA ARG A 555 -23.03 6.45 0.24
C ARG A 555 -24.50 6.18 0.57
N ASP A 556 -24.75 5.37 1.59
CA ASP A 556 -26.08 4.96 2.09
C ASP A 556 -27.02 4.47 0.98
N ASN A 557 -26.47 3.91 -0.10
CA ASN A 557 -27.23 3.51 -1.27
C ASN A 557 -26.65 2.27 -1.93
N LYS A 558 -27.36 1.74 -2.93
CA LYS A 558 -26.85 0.63 -3.73
C LYS A 558 -25.74 1.09 -4.68
N TYR A 559 -24.91 0.16 -5.13
CA TYR A 559 -23.91 0.43 -6.15
C TYR A 559 -24.60 0.89 -7.46
N PRO A 560 -24.17 1.99 -8.12
CA PRO A 560 -24.97 2.68 -9.14
C PRO A 560 -25.06 2.00 -10.53
N ASP A 561 -24.42 0.85 -10.69
CA ASP A 561 -24.32 0.07 -11.93
C ASP A 561 -24.69 -1.39 -11.67
N ARG A 562 -25.71 -1.91 -12.36
CA ARG A 562 -26.21 -3.27 -12.20
C ARG A 562 -25.23 -4.33 -12.71
N ARG A 563 -24.32 -3.97 -13.62
CA ARG A 563 -23.34 -4.91 -14.17
C ARG A 563 -22.39 -5.40 -13.09
N GLN A 564 -21.85 -6.60 -13.29
CA GLN A 564 -20.75 -7.10 -12.48
C GLN A 564 -19.58 -6.11 -12.51
N MET A 565 -18.98 -5.83 -11.36
CA MET A 565 -17.87 -4.89 -11.26
C MET A 565 -16.68 -5.40 -12.08
N GLY A 566 -16.13 -4.53 -12.92
CA GLY A 566 -15.14 -4.89 -13.93
C GLY A 566 -15.72 -5.28 -15.29
N TYR A 567 -17.04 -5.22 -15.51
CA TYR A 567 -17.64 -5.44 -16.83
C TYR A 567 -17.00 -4.54 -17.91
N PRO A 568 -16.53 -5.10 -19.05
CA PRO A 568 -16.79 -6.47 -19.52
C PRO A 568 -15.71 -7.51 -19.14
N PHE A 569 -14.63 -7.10 -18.47
CA PHE A 569 -13.46 -7.94 -18.20
C PHE A 569 -13.54 -8.78 -16.93
N ALA A 570 -14.63 -8.68 -16.17
CA ALA A 570 -14.81 -9.42 -14.91
C ALA A 570 -14.74 -10.95 -15.10
N THR A 571 -15.23 -11.46 -16.23
CA THR A 571 -15.30 -12.89 -16.58
C THR A 571 -14.92 -13.11 -18.06
N PRO A 572 -14.66 -14.35 -18.53
CA PRO A 572 -14.52 -14.64 -19.95
C PRO A 572 -15.64 -14.03 -20.80
N ILE A 573 -15.27 -13.46 -21.96
CA ILE A 573 -16.20 -12.75 -22.83
C ILE A 573 -16.67 -13.69 -23.94
N SER A 574 -17.96 -13.64 -24.24
CA SER A 574 -18.55 -14.28 -25.41
C SER A 574 -19.36 -13.30 -26.26
N VAL A 575 -19.41 -13.58 -27.56
CA VAL A 575 -20.22 -12.87 -28.54
C VAL A 575 -20.95 -13.91 -29.38
N ASN A 576 -22.26 -13.79 -29.51
CA ASN A 576 -23.13 -14.79 -30.14
C ASN A 576 -22.96 -16.20 -29.54
N GLY A 577 -22.74 -16.28 -28.22
CA GLY A 577 -22.54 -17.53 -27.48
C GLY A 577 -21.18 -18.21 -27.71
N GLN A 578 -20.27 -17.58 -28.46
CA GLN A 578 -18.90 -18.06 -28.66
C GLN A 578 -17.93 -17.25 -27.82
N GLU A 579 -17.09 -17.93 -27.05
CA GLU A 579 -16.03 -17.28 -26.29
C GLU A 579 -14.97 -16.70 -27.23
N MET A 580 -14.56 -15.47 -26.96
CA MET A 580 -13.61 -14.73 -27.79
C MET A 580 -12.49 -14.16 -26.93
N SER A 581 -11.30 -14.00 -27.53
CA SER A 581 -10.23 -13.24 -26.88
C SER A 581 -10.64 -11.77 -26.71
N VAL A 582 -9.99 -11.05 -25.80
CA VAL A 582 -10.30 -9.64 -25.55
C VAL A 582 -10.04 -8.81 -26.82
N THR A 583 -8.89 -9.02 -27.48
CA THR A 583 -8.53 -8.25 -28.67
C THR A 583 -9.47 -8.50 -29.84
N GLU A 584 -9.95 -9.74 -30.02
CA GLU A 584 -10.96 -10.06 -31.03
C GLU A 584 -12.30 -9.41 -30.68
N THR A 585 -12.71 -9.47 -29.41
CA THR A 585 -13.96 -8.87 -28.93
C THR A 585 -13.99 -7.37 -29.21
N ILE A 586 -12.93 -6.66 -28.81
CA ILE A 586 -12.75 -5.20 -29.02
C ILE A 586 -12.85 -4.82 -30.50
N SER A 587 -12.47 -5.72 -31.42
CA SER A 587 -12.51 -5.44 -32.86
C SER A 587 -13.82 -5.88 -33.53
N SER A 588 -14.72 -6.54 -32.80
CA SER A 588 -15.88 -7.25 -33.38
C SER A 588 -17.22 -6.53 -33.16
N LEU A 589 -17.26 -5.53 -32.29
CA LEU A 589 -18.47 -4.81 -31.91
C LEU A 589 -18.33 -3.33 -32.25
N ASP A 590 -19.40 -2.71 -32.73
CA ASP A 590 -19.32 -1.29 -33.08
C ASP A 590 -19.35 -0.35 -31.87
N ASN A 591 -19.85 -0.80 -30.72
CA ASN A 591 -19.93 -0.02 -29.48
C ASN A 591 -18.76 -0.30 -28.53
N PHE A 592 -17.74 -1.04 -28.98
CA PHE A 592 -16.55 -1.35 -28.21
C PHE A 592 -15.34 -1.26 -29.12
N THR A 593 -14.34 -0.45 -28.75
CA THR A 593 -13.09 -0.37 -29.51
C THR A 593 -11.94 0.05 -28.60
N SER A 594 -10.71 0.03 -29.12
CA SER A 594 -9.54 0.54 -28.43
C SER A 594 -8.62 1.32 -29.35
N SER A 595 -7.78 2.16 -28.76
CA SER A 595 -6.75 2.93 -29.43
C SER A 595 -5.44 2.85 -28.65
N ALA A 596 -4.31 3.01 -29.33
CA ALA A 596 -3.00 3.00 -28.68
C ALA A 596 -2.57 4.40 -28.23
N PHE A 597 -1.89 4.46 -27.09
CA PHE A 597 -1.22 5.67 -26.61
C PHE A 597 0.07 5.29 -25.84
N VAL A 598 0.87 6.29 -25.49
CA VAL A 598 2.16 6.07 -24.82
C VAL A 598 2.20 6.84 -23.51
N ILE A 599 2.61 6.15 -22.44
CA ILE A 599 2.93 6.75 -21.15
C ILE A 599 4.44 6.80 -21.00
N LYS A 600 5.00 7.98 -20.79
CA LYS A 600 6.43 8.18 -20.61
C LYS A 600 6.74 8.80 -19.27
N ASN A 601 7.59 8.15 -18.49
CA ASN A 601 8.11 8.73 -17.26
C ASN A 601 9.27 9.70 -17.61
N THR A 602 9.20 10.93 -17.10
CA THR A 602 10.14 12.01 -17.47
C THR A 602 11.34 12.13 -16.56
N ASP A 603 11.42 11.32 -15.50
CA ASP A 603 12.52 11.37 -14.56
C ASP A 603 13.84 10.97 -15.21
N ARG A 604 14.64 11.98 -15.55
CA ARG A 604 16.03 11.84 -16.01
C ARG A 604 17.00 11.45 -14.88
N ARG A 605 16.49 11.32 -13.66
CA ARG A 605 17.27 10.90 -12.48
C ARG A 605 17.71 9.44 -12.59
N PHE A 606 16.94 8.61 -13.30
CA PHE A 606 17.21 7.18 -13.46
C PHE A 606 17.83 6.96 -14.85
N GLY A 607 19.16 6.87 -14.90
CA GLY A 607 19.90 6.68 -16.14
C GLY A 607 19.69 5.28 -16.72
N ASP A 608 19.53 5.20 -18.05
CA ASP A 608 19.50 3.95 -18.79
C ASP A 608 20.87 3.24 -18.76
N LYS A 609 20.88 1.93 -18.97
CA LYS A 609 22.07 1.05 -18.93
C LYS A 609 23.18 1.58 -19.85
N THR A 610 24.14 2.32 -19.31
CA THR A 610 25.46 2.35 -19.92
C THR A 610 26.14 1.03 -19.55
N HIS A 611 26.17 0.10 -20.50
CA HIS A 611 27.13 -1.00 -20.50
C HIS A 611 28.53 -0.39 -20.30
N HIS A 612 29.03 -0.44 -19.06
CA HIS A 612 30.46 -0.34 -18.85
C HIS A 612 31.06 -1.66 -19.31
N GLU A 613 31.40 -1.73 -20.60
CA GLU A 613 32.48 -2.63 -20.99
C GLU A 613 33.71 -2.28 -20.14
N PRO A 614 34.36 -3.26 -19.50
CA PRO A 614 35.60 -3.03 -18.79
C PRO A 614 36.68 -2.75 -19.83
N THR A 615 36.84 -1.48 -20.20
CA THR A 615 37.97 -1.03 -21.01
C THR A 615 39.20 -0.99 -20.12
N SER A 616 39.93 -2.09 -20.17
CA SER A 616 41.30 -2.19 -19.70
C SER A 616 42.21 -1.29 -20.52
N HIS A 617 42.57 -0.12 -19.98
CA HIS A 617 43.75 0.59 -20.41
C HIS A 617 44.57 1.03 -19.19
N LEU A 618 45.51 0.14 -18.85
CA LEU A 618 46.75 0.49 -18.17
C LEU A 618 47.40 1.67 -18.92
N SER A 619 47.66 2.76 -18.20
CA SER A 619 48.75 3.65 -18.55
C SER A 619 49.49 4.06 -17.28
N ASP A 620 50.78 3.77 -17.30
CA ASP A 620 51.74 3.95 -16.24
C ASP A 620 51.82 5.41 -15.77
N ILE A 621 51.73 5.61 -14.45
CA ILE A 621 52.42 6.73 -13.80
C ILE A 621 53.22 6.17 -12.62
N HIS A 622 54.52 6.03 -12.87
CA HIS A 622 55.53 5.77 -11.85
C HIS A 622 55.72 6.99 -10.94
N THR A 623 55.39 6.78 -9.66
CA THR A 623 56.05 7.23 -8.42
C THR A 623 57.00 8.44 -8.43
N ASP A 624 56.72 9.40 -7.52
CA ASP A 624 57.71 9.81 -6.51
C ASP A 624 57.05 10.27 -5.20
N ILE A 625 57.65 9.82 -4.10
CA ILE A 625 57.19 9.76 -2.71
C ILE A 625 57.46 11.07 -1.96
N VAL A 626 56.51 11.62 -1.17
CA VAL A 626 56.80 12.23 0.15
C VAL A 626 55.58 12.12 1.10
N ALA A 627 55.77 11.32 2.15
CA ALA A 627 55.20 11.36 3.50
C ALA A 627 53.83 12.04 3.75
N TRP A 628 52.84 11.25 4.21
CA TRP A 628 51.90 11.72 5.22
C TRP A 628 51.88 10.80 6.43
N ARG A 629 52.17 11.42 7.58
CA ARG A 629 52.09 10.84 8.91
C ARG A 629 50.65 10.47 9.23
N SER A 630 50.51 9.42 10.02
CA SER A 630 49.36 9.01 10.83
C SER A 630 48.34 10.12 11.14
N ARG A 631 47.07 9.90 10.74
CA ARG A 631 45.81 10.24 11.43
C ARG A 631 44.63 10.18 10.42
N SER A 632 44.31 9.00 9.89
CA SER A 632 42.97 8.75 9.34
C SER A 632 42.05 8.32 10.48
N GLN A 633 41.70 9.26 11.36
CA GLN A 633 40.60 9.04 12.29
C GLN A 633 39.30 9.28 11.53
N LEU A 634 38.60 8.21 11.14
CA LEU A 634 37.14 8.32 11.01
C LEU A 634 36.61 8.82 12.36
N SER A 635 36.01 9.98 12.38
CA SER A 635 35.30 10.47 13.56
C SER A 635 33.94 9.80 13.61
N LEU A 636 33.75 8.79 14.48
CA LEU A 636 32.40 8.36 14.84
C LEU A 636 31.68 9.56 15.49
N ARG A 637 30.76 10.19 14.76
CA ARG A 637 29.72 11.01 15.37
C ARG A 637 28.48 10.13 15.49
N ILE A 638 28.13 9.80 16.73
CA ILE A 638 26.79 9.33 17.04
C ILE A 638 25.90 10.58 17.02
N SER A 639 24.87 10.61 16.15
CA SER A 639 23.96 11.75 16.12
C SER A 639 23.12 11.80 17.40
N ASP A 640 22.79 13.02 17.83
CA ASP A 640 21.90 13.28 18.96
C ASP A 640 20.42 12.98 18.61
N GLU A 641 20.15 12.57 17.37
CA GLU A 641 18.82 12.27 16.81
C GLU A 641 18.39 10.80 17.04
N PHE A 642 18.96 10.17 18.06
CA PHE A 642 18.70 8.76 18.35
C PHE A 642 17.49 8.61 19.27
N ARG A 643 16.43 7.94 18.78
CA ARG A 643 15.41 7.33 19.65
C ARG A 643 15.53 5.81 19.58
N LEU A 644 15.60 5.19 20.74
CA LEU A 644 15.75 3.76 20.96
C LEU A 644 14.56 2.99 20.38
N SER A 645 14.80 1.91 19.63
CA SER A 645 13.83 0.81 19.60
C SER A 645 13.95 0.05 20.93
N SER A 646 13.20 0.48 21.94
CA SER A 646 13.33 -0.02 23.32
C SER A 646 12.93 -1.50 23.54
N TRP A 647 12.75 -2.31 22.48
CA TRP A 647 12.03 -3.58 22.57
C TRP A 647 12.59 -4.78 21.78
N ASP A 648 13.44 -4.59 20.77
CA ASP A 648 14.03 -5.70 19.98
C ASP A 648 15.54 -5.88 20.19
N GLY A 649 16.17 -4.96 20.93
CA GLY A 649 17.61 -4.96 21.15
C GLY A 649 18.39 -4.72 19.85
N ARG A 650 17.78 -4.20 18.78
CA ARG A 650 18.46 -3.82 17.53
C ARG A 650 19.05 -2.42 17.69
N PHE A 651 20.30 -2.27 17.31
CA PHE A 651 21.10 -1.06 17.47
C PHE A 651 21.67 -0.67 16.13
N ARG A 652 21.75 0.64 15.90
CA ARG A 652 22.33 1.21 14.70
C ARG A 652 23.37 2.26 15.10
N LEU A 653 24.58 2.13 14.56
CA LEU A 653 25.67 3.07 14.81
C LEU A 653 26.04 3.78 13.53
N LEU A 654 25.97 5.11 13.55
CA LEU A 654 26.40 5.96 12.45
C LEU A 654 27.93 5.96 12.36
N ILE A 655 28.44 5.58 11.20
CA ILE A 655 29.82 5.73 10.78
C ILE A 655 29.85 6.93 9.84
N ASP A 656 30.40 8.04 10.31
CA ASP A 656 30.51 9.30 9.56
C ASP A 656 31.50 9.12 8.40
N GLY A 657 30.97 9.22 7.19
CA GLY A 657 31.72 8.99 5.96
C GLY A 657 32.49 10.19 5.44
N ARG A 658 32.39 11.36 6.08
CA ARG A 658 32.98 12.62 5.55
C ARG A 658 34.51 12.56 5.39
N GLN A 659 35.17 11.62 6.07
CA GLN A 659 36.61 11.38 5.99
C GLN A 659 36.99 10.34 4.91
N ILE A 660 36.03 9.73 4.23
CA ILE A 660 36.24 8.80 3.12
C ILE A 660 36.36 9.61 1.83
N ILE A 661 37.60 9.95 1.46
CA ILE A 661 37.89 10.89 0.35
C ILE A 661 38.46 10.17 -0.88
N ASP A 662 39.16 9.04 -0.70
CA ASP A 662 39.75 8.24 -1.79
C ASP A 662 39.52 6.74 -1.53
N THR A 663 38.88 6.05 -2.47
CA THR A 663 38.53 4.63 -2.39
C THR A 663 39.28 3.78 -3.43
N ASN A 664 40.09 4.40 -4.30
CA ASN A 664 40.79 3.69 -5.37
C ASN A 664 41.84 2.71 -4.82
N ALA A 665 42.55 3.09 -3.74
CA ALA A 665 43.49 2.19 -3.05
C ALA A 665 42.77 1.10 -2.22
N PHE A 666 41.49 1.30 -1.89
CA PHE A 666 40.69 0.34 -1.12
C PHE A 666 40.07 -0.74 -2.02
N ALA A 667 39.78 -0.40 -3.29
CA ALA A 667 39.08 -1.26 -4.24
C ALA A 667 39.81 -2.56 -4.64
N GLU A 668 41.14 -2.62 -4.52
CA GLU A 668 41.92 -3.79 -4.98
C GLU A 668 42.22 -4.82 -3.88
N THR A 669 42.42 -4.39 -2.62
CA THR A 669 42.84 -5.30 -1.52
C THR A 669 42.32 -4.88 -0.12
N GLY A 670 41.57 -3.79 -0.04
CA GLY A 670 41.09 -3.23 1.22
C GLY A 670 40.00 -4.08 1.84
N TYR A 671 40.05 -4.25 3.16
CA TYR A 671 38.93 -4.83 3.93
C TYR A 671 38.70 -4.00 5.17
N ILE A 672 37.46 -4.03 5.68
CA ILE A 672 37.11 -3.44 6.97
C ILE A 672 37.10 -4.54 8.01
N ARG A 673 37.64 -4.26 9.20
CA ARG A 673 37.32 -5.03 10.40
C ARG A 673 36.74 -4.09 11.42
N LEU A 674 35.73 -4.54 12.16
CA LEU A 674 35.16 -3.78 13.27
C LEU A 674 35.61 -4.43 14.57
N ARG A 675 35.95 -3.62 15.58
CA ARG A 675 36.23 -4.12 16.93
C ARG A 675 35.03 -3.83 17.82
N LEU A 676 34.36 -4.87 18.30
CA LEU A 676 33.22 -4.72 19.20
C LEU A 676 33.71 -5.01 20.62
N GLN A 677 33.40 -4.14 21.59
CA GLN A 677 33.84 -4.29 22.98
C GLN A 677 32.64 -4.07 23.92
N GLY A 678 32.50 -4.89 24.96
CA GLY A 678 31.40 -4.77 25.91
C GLY A 678 31.94 -4.60 27.30
N ARG A 679 31.69 -3.46 27.98
CA ARG A 679 32.06 -3.25 29.39
C ARG A 679 30.78 -3.01 30.20
N GLY A 680 30.62 -3.64 31.36
CA GLY A 680 29.39 -3.49 32.16
C GLY A 680 29.08 -4.66 33.11
N GLN A 681 27.95 -4.57 33.82
CA GLN A 681 27.56 -5.55 34.86
C GLN A 681 27.35 -6.98 34.33
N GLY A 682 27.21 -7.16 33.01
CA GLY A 682 27.12 -8.46 32.33
C GLY A 682 28.43 -9.25 32.25
N ARG A 683 29.55 -8.76 32.81
CA ARG A 683 30.88 -9.43 32.83
C ARG A 683 31.37 -9.94 31.46
N GLY A 684 31.04 -9.22 30.38
CA GLY A 684 31.46 -9.59 29.02
C GLY A 684 30.66 -10.72 28.36
N VAL A 685 29.42 -10.96 28.80
CA VAL A 685 28.50 -11.96 28.21
C VAL A 685 27.35 -11.27 27.47
N TYR A 686 27.67 -10.37 26.55
CA TYR A 686 26.69 -9.78 25.64
C TYR A 686 26.77 -10.52 24.31
N VAL A 687 25.73 -11.26 23.93
CA VAL A 687 25.70 -11.92 22.63
C VAL A 687 25.17 -10.92 21.62
N ILE A 688 25.95 -10.67 20.57
CA ILE A 688 25.55 -9.87 19.43
C ILE A 688 25.19 -10.78 18.26
N THR A 689 24.12 -10.46 17.54
CA THR A 689 23.61 -11.24 16.40
C THR A 689 23.17 -10.30 15.28
N GLY A 690 23.12 -10.80 14.05
CA GLY A 690 22.57 -10.04 12.93
C GLY A 690 23.33 -8.74 12.68
N VAL A 691 24.66 -8.81 12.75
CA VAL A 691 25.52 -7.65 12.55
C VAL A 691 25.61 -7.39 11.05
N THR A 692 25.16 -6.21 10.62
CA THR A 692 25.18 -5.80 9.22
C THR A 692 25.70 -4.39 9.09
N MET A 693 26.24 -4.06 7.92
CA MET A 693 26.63 -2.69 7.59
C MET A 693 26.09 -2.32 6.23
N ALA A 694 25.51 -1.14 6.12
CA ALA A 694 24.96 -0.65 4.86
C ALA A 694 25.09 0.87 4.79
N THR A 695 25.06 1.43 3.58
CA THR A 695 25.16 2.87 3.38
C THR A 695 23.92 3.53 3.98
N ARG A 696 24.08 4.63 4.71
CA ARG A 696 22.97 5.45 5.20
C ARG A 696 22.30 6.14 4.03
N GLN A 697 20.97 6.08 4.00
CA GLN A 697 20.17 6.78 3.00
C GLN A 697 20.07 8.27 3.38
N GLY A 698 21.01 9.07 2.91
CA GLY A 698 21.10 10.51 3.17
C GLY A 698 21.06 10.89 4.66
N GLN A 699 20.09 11.67 5.13
CA GLN A 699 19.96 12.07 6.54
C GLN A 699 18.94 11.24 7.32
N THR A 700 18.44 10.15 6.73
CA THR A 700 17.46 9.26 7.39
C THR A 700 18.13 8.32 8.39
N LEU A 701 17.32 7.62 9.17
CA LEU A 701 17.67 6.44 9.94
C LEU A 701 17.62 5.17 9.08
N ASN A 702 17.46 5.26 7.75
CA ASN A 702 17.38 4.11 6.84
C ASN A 702 18.70 3.82 6.12
N THR A 703 18.79 2.63 5.54
CA THR A 703 19.95 2.17 4.77
C THR A 703 19.57 1.96 3.31
N SER A 704 20.51 2.23 2.41
CA SER A 704 20.38 2.01 0.97
C SER A 704 21.57 1.23 0.42
N GLY A 705 21.36 0.52 -0.70
CA GLY A 705 22.40 -0.24 -1.39
C GLY A 705 22.69 -1.58 -0.73
N GLU A 706 23.88 -2.13 -1.03
CA GLU A 706 24.28 -3.46 -0.57
C GLU A 706 24.40 -3.52 0.96
N VAL A 707 23.81 -4.56 1.55
CA VAL A 707 23.90 -4.87 2.97
C VAL A 707 25.00 -5.91 3.17
N TYR A 708 26.06 -5.51 3.85
CA TYR A 708 27.19 -6.39 4.16
C TYR A 708 26.93 -7.09 5.49
N GLU A 709 26.72 -8.41 5.44
CA GLU A 709 26.69 -9.23 6.66
C GLU A 709 28.08 -9.30 7.28
N ILE A 710 28.13 -9.17 8.60
CA ILE A 710 29.37 -9.11 9.37
C ILE A 710 29.44 -10.35 10.26
N THR A 711 30.45 -11.16 10.00
CA THR A 711 30.70 -12.40 10.72
C THR A 711 31.88 -12.28 11.69
N PHE A 712 32.01 -13.27 12.56
CA PHE A 712 33.09 -13.42 13.52
C PHE A 712 33.65 -14.84 13.46
N ASN A 713 34.91 -15.03 13.84
CA ASN A 713 35.52 -16.35 14.03
C ASN A 713 35.29 -17.30 12.84
N ASP A 714 35.63 -16.86 11.62
CA ASP A 714 35.53 -17.65 10.39
C ASP A 714 34.08 -17.96 9.96
N GLY A 715 33.22 -16.92 9.96
CA GLY A 715 31.89 -16.97 9.33
C GLY A 715 30.70 -17.08 10.28
N GLU A 716 30.90 -17.02 11.60
CA GLU A 716 29.78 -17.08 12.56
C GLU A 716 28.97 -15.77 12.56
N PRO A 717 27.63 -15.81 12.45
CA PRO A 717 26.77 -14.63 12.39
C PRO A 717 26.48 -14.01 13.77
N SER A 718 27.12 -14.54 14.82
CA SER A 718 26.96 -14.09 16.18
C SER A 718 28.24 -14.22 16.97
N ALA A 719 28.40 -13.36 17.98
CA ALA A 719 29.54 -13.44 18.89
C ALA A 719 29.16 -13.02 20.30
N THR A 720 29.78 -13.65 21.29
CA THR A 720 29.81 -13.08 22.63
C THR A 720 30.89 -12.00 22.65
N ILE A 721 30.52 -10.77 23.02
CA ILE A 721 31.44 -9.64 23.08
C ILE A 721 32.15 -9.63 24.44
N PRO A 722 33.46 -9.96 24.51
CA PRO A 722 34.20 -9.93 25.75
C PRO A 722 34.58 -8.50 26.16
N GLU A 723 34.92 -8.31 27.43
CA GLU A 723 35.46 -7.02 27.91
C GLU A 723 36.77 -6.62 27.22
N THR A 724 37.51 -7.58 26.67
CA THR A 724 38.72 -7.37 25.87
C THR A 724 38.41 -6.91 24.44
N GLY A 725 37.17 -7.07 23.98
CA GLY A 725 36.71 -6.84 22.62
C GLY A 725 37.03 -7.97 21.64
N ILE A 726 36.20 -8.10 20.60
CA ILE A 726 36.30 -9.06 19.51
C ILE A 726 36.43 -8.31 18.18
N LEU A 727 37.17 -8.87 17.22
CA LEU A 727 37.25 -8.38 15.85
C LEU A 727 36.30 -9.17 14.96
N THR A 728 35.66 -8.50 14.02
CA THR A 728 34.95 -9.16 12.92
C THR A 728 35.94 -9.83 11.98
N ASP A 729 35.42 -10.76 11.18
CA ASP A 729 36.11 -11.23 9.99
C ASP A 729 36.31 -10.05 8.99
N PRO A 730 37.24 -10.15 8.03
CA PRO A 730 37.41 -9.15 6.97
C PRO A 730 36.12 -8.92 6.18
N ILE A 731 35.64 -7.68 6.17
CA ILE A 731 34.49 -7.24 5.39
C ILE A 731 35.03 -6.65 4.09
N GLN A 732 34.80 -7.36 2.98
CA GLN A 732 35.06 -6.87 1.63
C GLN A 732 33.84 -6.06 1.21
N MET A 733 33.98 -4.73 1.13
CA MET A 733 32.89 -3.86 0.74
C MET A 733 33.38 -2.73 -0.16
N THR A 734 32.48 -2.18 -0.96
CA THR A 734 32.79 -0.97 -1.72
C THR A 734 32.41 0.25 -0.90
N LEU A 735 33.41 1.04 -0.49
CA LEU A 735 33.16 2.33 0.15
C LEU A 735 32.82 3.38 -0.92
N ILE A 736 31.84 4.22 -0.61
CA ILE A 736 31.36 5.34 -1.41
C ILE A 736 31.94 6.60 -0.75
N PRO A 737 32.68 7.44 -1.50
CA PRO A 737 33.25 8.66 -0.97
C PRO A 737 32.19 9.56 -0.33
N GLN A 738 32.50 10.09 0.85
CA GLN A 738 31.64 11.00 1.63
C GLN A 738 30.26 10.43 2.03
N SER A 739 30.04 9.12 1.94
CA SER A 739 28.78 8.50 2.36
C SER A 739 28.84 8.00 3.79
N ASP A 740 27.82 8.34 4.57
CA ASP A 740 27.61 7.78 5.90
C ASP A 740 27.23 6.29 5.81
N TYR A 741 27.58 5.51 6.82
CA TYR A 741 27.21 4.09 6.93
C TYR A 741 26.53 3.82 8.27
N PHE A 742 25.64 2.85 8.27
CA PHE A 742 25.06 2.32 9.49
C PHE A 742 25.56 0.91 9.76
N LEU A 743 26.16 0.72 10.93
CA LEU A 743 26.42 -0.60 11.52
C LEU A 743 25.21 -0.98 12.37
N THR A 744 24.47 -1.99 11.92
CA THR A 744 23.27 -2.50 12.59
C THR A 744 23.58 -3.82 13.29
N PHE A 745 23.03 -4.06 14.49
CA PHE A 745 23.19 -5.34 15.19
C PHE A 745 22.15 -5.53 16.30
N THR A 746 21.89 -6.77 16.70
CA THR A 746 21.02 -7.08 17.83
C THR A 746 21.80 -7.55 19.05
N LEU A 747 21.52 -7.03 20.25
CA LEU A 747 22.04 -7.54 21.52
C LEU A 747 21.04 -8.47 22.19
N GLN A 748 21.42 -9.74 22.36
CA GLN A 748 20.67 -10.72 23.13
C GLN A 748 21.14 -10.69 24.60
N ALA A 749 20.40 -9.97 25.45
CA ALA A 749 20.57 -10.02 26.90
C ALA A 749 19.23 -9.79 27.63
N PRO A 750 18.91 -10.53 28.71
CA PRO A 750 17.70 -10.27 29.49
C PRO A 750 17.79 -8.90 30.17
N GLY A 751 16.90 -7.96 29.81
CA GLY A 751 16.64 -6.73 30.58
C GLY A 751 17.65 -5.59 30.40
N VAL A 752 18.24 -5.41 29.22
CA VAL A 752 19.16 -4.30 28.92
C VAL A 752 18.43 -3.18 28.19
N TYR A 753 18.17 -2.05 28.87
CA TYR A 753 17.68 -0.81 28.27
C TYR A 753 18.85 0.17 28.16
N LEU A 754 19.24 0.63 26.97
CA LEU A 754 20.32 1.61 26.83
C LEU A 754 19.73 3.02 26.77
N VAL A 755 20.05 3.91 27.72
CA VAL A 755 19.65 5.33 27.63
C VAL A 755 20.83 6.13 27.08
N GLY A 756 20.56 7.00 26.10
CA GLY A 756 21.53 7.93 25.55
C GLY A 756 22.07 8.82 26.66
N ASN A 757 23.38 8.80 26.86
CA ASN A 757 24.04 9.74 27.76
C ASN A 757 24.53 10.88 26.86
N GLY A 758 24.14 12.13 27.11
CA GLY A 758 24.29 13.29 26.21
C GLY A 758 25.71 13.71 25.75
N ASP A 759 26.68 12.79 25.77
CA ASP A 759 27.97 12.87 25.09
C ASP A 759 28.07 11.75 24.04
N THR A 760 28.42 12.13 22.81
CA THR A 760 28.62 11.24 21.65
C THR A 760 29.51 10.02 22.02
N CYS A 761 29.01 8.81 21.77
CA CYS A 761 29.67 7.49 21.98
C CYS A 761 29.42 6.73 23.31
N MET A 762 28.48 7.12 24.18
CA MET A 762 28.22 6.37 25.43
C MET A 762 26.74 6.01 25.70
N TRP A 763 26.49 4.74 26.05
CA TRP A 763 25.15 4.24 26.41
C TRP A 763 25.12 3.63 27.83
N ARG A 764 24.10 3.99 28.63
CA ARG A 764 23.90 3.48 30.01
C ARG A 764 22.84 2.38 30.07
N ILE A 765 23.11 1.28 30.77
CA ILE A 765 22.12 0.21 31.02
C ILE A 765 21.16 0.64 32.14
N ALA A 766 19.86 0.70 31.87
CA ALA A 766 18.77 1.00 32.79
C ALA A 766 17.91 -0.25 33.11
N ASN A 767 17.22 -0.21 34.25
CA ASN A 767 16.34 -1.27 34.75
C ASN A 767 14.99 -1.28 33.97
N PRO A 768 14.31 -2.44 33.83
CA PRO A 768 12.97 -2.59 33.22
C PRO A 768 11.83 -1.66 33.68
N ARG A 769 12.02 -0.81 34.70
CA ARG A 769 11.05 0.21 35.11
C ARG A 769 11.33 1.63 34.58
N GLY A 770 12.26 1.81 33.64
CA GLY A 770 12.51 3.10 32.98
C GLY A 770 13.06 4.23 33.85
N ARG A 771 13.27 4.01 35.16
CA ARG A 771 13.94 4.99 36.03
C ARG A 771 15.46 4.89 35.85
N ALA A 772 16.08 5.99 35.42
CA ALA A 772 17.50 6.22 35.68
C ALA A 772 17.74 6.08 37.19
N LEU A 773 18.80 5.36 37.58
CA LEU A 773 19.24 5.38 38.98
C LEU A 773 19.59 6.83 39.33
N ASP A 774 18.99 7.32 40.42
CA ASP A 774 18.86 8.73 40.77
C ASP A 774 20.13 9.59 40.58
N GLU A 775 19.87 10.85 40.20
CA GLU A 775 20.81 11.97 40.15
C GLU A 775 21.68 12.03 41.40
N MET A 776 22.99 11.90 41.22
CA MET A 776 23.94 12.24 42.28
C MET A 776 25.18 12.90 41.67
N ASN A 777 25.05 14.21 41.41
CA ASN A 777 26.10 15.23 41.24
C ASN A 777 27.24 14.92 40.25
N TRP A 778 28.23 15.81 40.22
CA TRP A 778 29.57 15.73 39.64
C TRP A 778 29.79 16.64 38.42
N ASP A 779 30.27 17.82 38.79
CA ASP A 779 30.84 18.89 37.99
C ASP A 779 31.83 18.44 36.91
N VAL A 780 31.84 19.29 35.89
CA VAL A 780 32.79 19.37 34.78
C VAL A 780 34.14 19.84 35.32
N ASP A 781 35.23 19.14 34.98
CA ASP A 781 36.57 19.73 34.90
C ASP A 781 37.52 18.88 34.02
N GLU A 782 38.55 19.56 33.54
CA GLU A 782 39.34 19.38 32.32
C GLU A 782 40.23 18.12 32.16
N VAL A 783 40.43 17.77 30.89
CA VAL A 783 41.68 17.34 30.20
C VAL A 783 42.87 16.87 31.07
N ASN A 784 43.14 15.56 31.08
CA ASN A 784 44.40 14.91 30.69
C ASN A 784 44.44 13.44 31.12
N ASP A 785 45.29 12.68 30.44
CA ASP A 785 45.77 11.31 30.68
C ASP A 785 45.36 10.58 31.97
N GLN A 786 45.02 9.30 31.79
CA GLN A 786 44.70 8.25 32.79
C GLN A 786 43.24 8.12 33.22
N ILE A 787 42.42 7.43 32.40
CA ILE A 787 41.11 6.92 32.85
C ILE A 787 41.30 5.51 33.45
N THR A 788 41.73 5.48 34.71
CA THR A 788 41.56 4.33 35.61
C THR A 788 40.24 4.46 36.37
N HIS A 789 39.43 3.41 36.30
CA HIS A 789 38.26 3.08 37.12
C HIS A 789 37.04 4.02 37.11
N THR A 790 35.87 3.38 36.94
CA THR A 790 34.49 3.88 37.13
C THR A 790 33.78 4.59 35.95
N ARG A 791 33.46 3.86 34.87
CA ARG A 791 32.29 4.19 34.01
C ARG A 791 31.55 2.92 33.60
N ARG A 792 30.26 2.83 33.98
CA ARG A 792 29.35 1.66 33.80
C ARG A 792 28.56 1.76 32.47
N ASN A 793 29.24 1.72 31.32
CA ASN A 793 28.62 1.87 29.99
C ASN A 793 29.08 0.77 29.02
N LEU A 794 28.20 0.33 28.11
CA LEU A 794 28.56 -0.48 26.94
C LEU A 794 29.26 0.44 25.90
N TYR A 795 30.39 0.01 25.34
CA TYR A 795 31.19 0.82 24.40
C TYR A 795 31.44 0.07 23.09
N VAL A 796 30.67 0.35 22.04
CA VAL A 796 30.99 -0.18 20.70
C VAL A 796 32.01 0.74 20.03
N VAL A 797 33.21 0.23 19.71
CA VAL A 797 34.33 1.02 19.15
C VAL A 797 34.71 0.49 17.77
N ALA A 798 34.00 0.91 16.73
CA ALA A 798 34.40 0.61 15.37
C ALA A 798 35.75 1.27 15.02
N ARG A 799 36.70 0.49 14.49
CA ARG A 799 37.98 1.00 13.97
C ARG A 799 38.22 0.37 12.61
N ILE A 800 38.18 1.17 11.55
CA ILE A 800 38.54 0.71 10.21
C ILE A 800 40.05 0.46 10.19
N LEU A 801 40.45 -0.80 10.04
CA LEU A 801 41.83 -1.20 9.83
C LEU A 801 42.06 -1.34 8.33
N ILE A 802 42.59 -0.28 7.71
CA ILE A 802 43.06 -0.33 6.32
C ILE A 802 44.45 -0.95 6.36
N ASN A 803 44.62 -2.09 5.67
CA ASN A 803 45.90 -2.78 5.64
C ASN A 803 46.94 -1.91 4.90
N ASN A 804 48.08 -1.68 5.54
CA ASN A 804 49.37 -1.51 4.89
C ASN A 804 50.34 -2.47 5.57
#